data_AF-B5VGT8-F1
#
_entry.id   AF-B5VGT8-F1
#
_cell.length_a   1.000
_cell.length_b   1.000
_cell.length_c   1.000
_cell.angle_alpha   90.00
_cell.angle_beta   90.00
_cell.angle_gamma   90.00
#
_symmetry.space_group_name_H-M   'P 1'
#
loop_
_entity.id
_entity.type
_entity.pdbx_description
1 polymer ?
#
loop_
_entity_poly.entity_id
_entity_poly.type
_entity_poly.pdbx_seq_one_letter_code
_entity_poly.pdbx_strand_id
1 'polypeptide(L)'
;PVDSNSKATASTTASSTPRNSISIAAMQSPRNSIMSLSAPALNIDVENINLPLLIKCISDKVLYYYDLSLMHNSEYAPQVVYCEFLLKTLTFMTSCYKSSEFSKDVLDNIVKNQHRALSDIPNSPMFPRFEVYFYSNKLFELQLKEMQVEAQIKIYSTMAEVYRLLGYKRKQLFVLRLLMVALLATPNKIAWHPDYRTLIDTIIELLNINESEAKINVDDPSQSTWLILQKKILQLCIKVSRKINDFEYVAKFSSILITKYTHLSNQSEQDALFKEYIQPSITNESITSYWDPFILREVVINRILDSDPTSNEIPLESDVSSLESLENRQKTQDINPQEVFNPFKRVQPTSFVSNNSTKVPILVFLVGDKAEFTCRVQNPFKFDFTINDIQLDEEISEFCEIDRKAVSYSGPYNVKAESIRSITLPLIIKKPTYKKIYEISCLKISILKLPLQKFDIINDSRRSNPVEEEAEYSKCIYGKLKIKILPEQPQLELLSTSKMTRNSWMMLDGTKTDFHITVRNKSLSCAINHIKIIPMNNIEQMLKPDYWKKMPPDDLYIMEKQLDWLSKSCVRIIKLPTVIKPNETITFDLELDNTAVPFNFTGFDLLIEYGMSATDESCIYLKKLSIPYEVTLRRTIEVPSMDIIPLNELFSSQVENVDWIEYVMSKIRAESNLHSRDFILLLLDFRNSWIDGIKLNVQFEDFTSNEYHVEASHTSRIIVPIKKIDYKKYNFENTPIPRIYPGRQFIQSGLNEEQTIEMRQKFWCREHIISKLKCNWKLTTDQSVTGSVDFNKFIEKFDHKMVYTIYPGRLFYGVQLLLDEPKVKVGEIINLKIITEPTSTCRRKQNSTVNFLDIVIFDSKTSKILPRSNRRILYNGSLTKPISTTKVSEINLEIIPIEKGRYEFSVCISKSNNQDGIIQFDSENVILSVI
;
A
#
# COMPACT_ATOMS: atom_id res chain seq x y z
N PRO A 1 -45.82 24.58 -37.71
CA PRO A 1 -46.83 25.31 -36.90
C PRO A 1 -46.16 26.47 -36.14
N VAL A 2 -46.69 27.67 -36.36
CA VAL A 2 -46.47 28.93 -35.63
C VAL A 2 -45.14 29.68 -35.85
N ASP A 3 -45.17 30.49 -36.91
CA ASP A 3 -44.91 31.94 -36.97
C ASP A 3 -44.03 32.64 -35.93
N SER A 4 -43.11 33.47 -36.40
CA SER A 4 -43.03 34.87 -35.95
C SER A 4 -42.47 35.80 -37.05
N ASN A 5 -43.27 36.82 -37.33
CA ASN A 5 -43.07 37.93 -38.27
C ASN A 5 -41.95 38.88 -37.88
N SER A 6 -41.30 39.51 -38.86
CA SER A 6 -41.16 40.98 -38.87
C SER A 6 -41.03 41.55 -40.28
N LYS A 7 -41.85 42.55 -40.56
CA LYS A 7 -41.93 43.38 -41.78
C LYS A 7 -40.90 44.51 -41.73
N ALA A 8 -40.38 44.90 -42.90
CA ALA A 8 -40.04 46.29 -43.24
C ALA A 8 -39.82 46.38 -44.78
N THR A 9 -40.84 46.78 -45.54
CA THR A 9 -40.98 48.10 -46.20
C THR A 9 -40.07 48.33 -47.41
N ALA A 10 -40.73 48.47 -48.56
CA ALA A 10 -40.18 48.77 -49.87
C ALA A 10 -39.77 50.25 -50.03
N SER A 11 -38.76 50.48 -50.88
CA SER A 11 -38.58 51.73 -51.61
C SER A 11 -38.12 51.43 -53.03
N THR A 12 -39.05 51.56 -53.97
CA THR A 12 -38.84 51.66 -55.41
C THR A 12 -38.26 53.01 -55.78
N THR A 13 -37.23 53.07 -56.63
CA THR A 13 -37.14 54.04 -57.74
C THR A 13 -36.14 53.57 -58.79
N ALA A 14 -36.59 53.68 -60.03
CA ALA A 14 -36.02 53.13 -61.25
C ALA A 14 -34.80 53.91 -61.78
N SER A 15 -33.84 53.18 -62.36
CA SER A 15 -32.88 53.70 -63.31
C SER A 15 -33.21 53.15 -64.71
N SER A 16 -33.63 54.06 -65.59
CA SER A 16 -33.86 53.82 -67.01
C SER A 16 -32.53 53.67 -67.75
N THR A 17 -32.30 52.52 -68.38
CA THR A 17 -31.31 52.37 -69.47
C THR A 17 -31.95 51.62 -70.65
N PRO A 18 -31.56 51.95 -71.90
CA PRO A 18 -32.30 51.56 -73.10
C PRO A 18 -32.10 50.07 -73.42
N ARG A 19 -33.18 49.38 -73.79
CA ARG A 19 -33.13 48.02 -74.36
C ARG A 19 -32.50 48.07 -75.75
N ASN A 20 -31.30 47.52 -75.91
CA ASN A 20 -30.81 47.01 -77.20
C ASN A 20 -30.97 45.48 -77.21
N SER A 21 -32.09 45.01 -77.74
CA SER A 21 -32.31 43.60 -78.03
C SER A 21 -31.73 43.26 -79.42
N ILE A 22 -30.53 42.69 -79.45
CA ILE A 22 -30.02 41.99 -80.64
C ILE A 22 -30.12 40.49 -80.34
N SER A 23 -31.15 39.86 -80.90
CA SER A 23 -31.32 38.41 -80.93
C SER A 23 -30.27 37.80 -81.86
N ILE A 24 -29.31 37.04 -81.31
CA ILE A 24 -28.34 36.26 -82.08
C ILE A 24 -29.05 35.01 -82.60
N ALA A 25 -29.44 35.05 -83.88
CA ALA A 25 -29.90 33.88 -84.61
C ALA A 25 -28.70 32.99 -84.98
N ALA A 26 -28.89 31.69 -84.84
CA ALA A 26 -27.90 30.65 -85.12
C ALA A 26 -27.41 30.72 -86.57
N MET A 27 -26.09 30.67 -86.76
CA MET A 27 -25.48 30.47 -88.08
C MET A 27 -25.68 29.02 -88.54
N GLN A 28 -26.64 28.82 -89.43
CA GLN A 28 -26.73 27.65 -90.30
C GLN A 28 -25.78 27.81 -91.51
N SER A 29 -25.28 26.67 -91.99
CA SER A 29 -24.36 26.50 -93.12
C SER A 29 -24.92 27.00 -94.46
N PRO A 30 -24.08 27.42 -95.43
CA PRO A 30 -24.53 27.64 -96.80
C PRO A 30 -24.64 26.29 -97.53
N ARG A 31 -25.87 25.78 -97.69
CA ARG A 31 -26.19 24.84 -98.77
C ARG A 31 -27.58 25.15 -99.31
N ASN A 32 -27.66 25.27 -100.64
CA ASN A 32 -28.83 25.60 -101.43
C ASN A 32 -30.09 24.78 -101.10
N SER A 33 -31.20 25.46 -100.82
CA SER A 33 -32.47 25.30 -101.57
C SER A 33 -33.51 26.34 -101.12
N ILE A 34 -33.81 27.26 -102.04
CA ILE A 34 -35.07 28.01 -102.26
C ILE A 34 -36.04 28.11 -101.07
N MET A 35 -36.07 29.26 -100.40
CA MET A 35 -37.30 30.03 -100.14
C MET A 35 -36.92 31.47 -99.79
N SER A 36 -37.50 32.40 -100.53
CA SER A 36 -37.30 33.85 -100.44
C SER A 36 -37.83 34.42 -99.13
N LEU A 37 -36.92 34.87 -98.26
CA LEU A 37 -37.17 35.93 -97.29
C LEU A 37 -35.87 36.74 -97.22
N SER A 38 -35.96 37.98 -97.67
CA SER A 38 -34.90 39.00 -97.65
C SER A 38 -34.16 39.02 -96.31
N ALA A 39 -32.88 38.67 -96.33
CA ALA A 39 -31.97 38.96 -95.23
C ALA A 39 -31.99 40.47 -94.98
N PRO A 40 -32.19 40.97 -93.74
CA PRO A 40 -31.81 42.33 -93.46
C PRO A 40 -30.30 42.38 -93.62
N ALA A 41 -29.83 43.34 -94.43
CA ALA A 41 -28.44 43.69 -94.49
C ALA A 41 -27.86 43.78 -93.07
N LEU A 42 -26.63 43.32 -92.88
CA LEU A 42 -25.81 43.65 -91.71
C LEU A 42 -25.65 45.18 -91.66
N ASN A 43 -26.68 45.89 -91.18
CA ASN A 43 -26.54 47.23 -90.64
C ASN A 43 -25.81 47.04 -89.31
N ILE A 44 -24.48 46.93 -89.40
CA ILE A 44 -23.62 47.14 -88.26
C ILE A 44 -23.83 48.62 -87.90
N ASP A 45 -24.56 48.87 -86.83
CA ASP A 45 -24.65 50.20 -86.24
C ASP A 45 -23.26 50.55 -85.70
N VAL A 46 -22.46 51.24 -86.53
CA VAL A 46 -21.03 51.53 -86.29
C VAL A 46 -20.84 52.31 -84.98
N GLU A 47 -21.89 52.98 -84.50
CA GLU A 47 -21.86 53.81 -83.29
C GLU A 47 -22.06 53.03 -81.98
N ASN A 48 -22.66 51.83 -81.99
CA ASN A 48 -23.04 51.09 -80.76
C ASN A 48 -22.56 49.62 -80.72
N ILE A 49 -21.38 49.32 -81.28
CA ILE A 49 -20.84 47.95 -81.29
C ILE A 49 -20.27 47.58 -79.91
N ASN A 50 -20.79 46.51 -79.29
CA ASN A 50 -20.13 45.86 -78.16
C ASN A 50 -18.90 45.07 -78.67
N LEU A 51 -17.76 45.76 -78.69
CA LEU A 51 -16.50 45.29 -79.29
C LEU A 51 -16.05 43.91 -78.75
N PRO A 52 -16.12 43.62 -77.44
CA PRO A 52 -15.75 42.29 -76.92
C PRO A 52 -16.63 41.14 -77.39
N LEU A 53 -17.95 41.34 -77.48
CA LEU A 53 -18.85 40.34 -78.05
C LEU A 53 -18.58 40.12 -79.54
N LEU A 54 -18.28 41.18 -80.29
CA LEU A 54 -17.87 41.06 -81.70
C LEU A 54 -16.56 40.26 -81.86
N ILE A 55 -15.55 40.54 -81.03
CA ILE A 55 -14.28 39.78 -81.02
C ILE A 55 -14.53 38.30 -80.71
N LYS A 56 -15.44 37.99 -79.79
CA LYS A 56 -15.83 36.62 -79.48
C LYS A 56 -16.53 35.93 -80.66
N CYS A 57 -17.47 36.60 -81.33
CA CYS A 57 -18.14 36.09 -82.53
C CYS A 57 -17.15 35.82 -83.68
N ILE A 58 -16.20 36.73 -83.91
CA ILE A 58 -15.11 36.53 -84.89
C ILE A 58 -14.28 35.32 -84.47
N SER A 59 -13.94 35.20 -83.19
CA SER A 59 -13.16 34.07 -82.68
C SER A 59 -13.86 32.73 -82.89
N ASP A 60 -15.16 32.66 -82.62
CA ASP A 60 -15.94 31.43 -82.86
C ASP A 60 -16.03 31.10 -84.35
N LYS A 61 -16.06 32.11 -85.23
CA LYS A 61 -16.04 31.88 -86.68
C LYS A 61 -14.68 31.38 -87.17
N VAL A 62 -13.58 31.86 -86.59
CA VAL A 62 -12.23 31.33 -86.87
C VAL A 62 -12.11 29.87 -86.44
N LEU A 63 -12.64 29.51 -85.27
CA LEU A 63 -12.68 28.12 -84.81
C LEU A 63 -13.49 27.21 -85.75
N TYR A 64 -14.63 27.69 -86.26
CA TYR A 64 -15.42 26.96 -87.26
C TYR A 64 -14.61 26.62 -88.52
N TYR A 65 -13.78 27.55 -89.01
CA TYR A 65 -12.90 27.28 -90.16
C TYR A 65 -11.74 26.35 -89.82
N TYR A 66 -11.22 26.40 -88.59
CA TYR A 66 -10.26 25.41 -88.12
C TYR A 66 -10.86 24.01 -88.15
N ASP A 67 -12.08 23.82 -87.64
CA ASP A 67 -12.76 22.52 -87.61
C ASP A 67 -12.99 21.97 -89.03
N LEU A 68 -13.28 22.84 -90.00
CA LEU A 68 -13.35 22.48 -91.41
C LEU A 68 -11.98 22.05 -91.98
N SER A 69 -10.88 22.68 -91.54
CA SER A 69 -9.53 22.33 -91.99
C SER A 69 -9.09 20.92 -91.57
N LEU A 70 -9.62 20.40 -90.46
CA LEU A 70 -9.31 19.05 -89.97
C LEU A 70 -9.73 17.94 -90.95
N MET A 71 -10.66 18.23 -91.86
CA MET A 71 -11.15 17.28 -92.86
C MET A 71 -10.26 17.20 -94.12
N HIS A 72 -9.24 18.07 -94.23
CA HIS A 72 -8.34 18.12 -95.37
C HIS A 72 -7.02 17.39 -95.08
N ASN A 73 -6.65 16.43 -95.91
CA ASN A 73 -5.46 15.58 -95.69
C ASN A 73 -4.11 16.28 -95.92
N SER A 74 -4.09 17.42 -96.59
CA SER A 74 -2.87 18.15 -96.99
C SER A 74 -2.78 19.58 -96.47
N GLU A 75 -3.91 20.19 -96.13
CA GLU A 75 -4.00 21.59 -95.69
C GLU A 75 -4.83 21.68 -94.40
N TYR A 76 -4.27 21.16 -93.30
CA TYR A 76 -4.89 21.28 -91.97
C TYR A 76 -4.03 22.16 -91.07
N ALA A 77 -4.70 22.93 -90.21
CA ALA A 77 -4.00 23.74 -89.22
C ALA A 77 -3.52 22.83 -88.06
N PRO A 78 -2.26 22.96 -87.59
CA PRO A 78 -1.77 22.15 -86.48
C PRO A 78 -2.55 22.42 -85.19
N GLN A 79 -2.72 21.37 -84.37
CA GLN A 79 -3.41 21.44 -83.08
C GLN A 79 -2.80 22.47 -82.10
N VAL A 80 -1.51 22.73 -82.19
CA VAL A 80 -0.84 23.77 -81.39
C VAL A 80 -1.40 25.16 -81.70
N VAL A 81 -1.70 25.44 -82.97
CA VAL A 81 -2.27 26.73 -83.42
C VAL A 81 -3.69 26.90 -82.87
N TYR A 82 -4.47 25.82 -82.87
CA TYR A 82 -5.80 25.80 -82.26
C TYR A 82 -5.77 26.06 -80.76
N CYS A 83 -4.91 25.35 -80.03
CA CYS A 83 -4.71 25.56 -78.60
C CYS A 83 -4.28 27.00 -78.31
N GLU A 84 -3.35 27.55 -79.08
CA GLU A 84 -2.90 28.94 -78.89
C GLU A 84 -4.03 29.96 -79.13
N PHE A 85 -4.84 29.72 -80.16
CA PHE A 85 -6.01 30.56 -80.45
C PHE A 85 -7.04 30.49 -79.32
N LEU A 86 -7.38 29.29 -78.86
CA LEU A 86 -8.27 29.07 -77.72
C LEU A 86 -7.75 29.76 -76.46
N LEU A 87 -6.45 29.64 -76.15
CA LEU A 87 -5.84 30.28 -74.99
C LEU A 87 -5.94 31.80 -75.08
N LYS A 88 -5.65 32.40 -76.25
CA LYS A 88 -5.75 33.86 -76.47
C LYS A 88 -7.18 34.36 -76.26
N THR A 89 -8.17 33.67 -76.82
CA THR A 89 -9.59 34.01 -76.62
C THR A 89 -10.00 33.80 -75.17
N LEU A 90 -9.52 32.75 -74.50
CA LEU A 90 -9.82 32.47 -73.10
C LEU A 90 -9.24 33.54 -72.16
N THR A 91 -8.00 33.98 -72.38
CA THR A 91 -7.37 35.08 -71.61
C THR A 91 -8.07 36.41 -71.86
N PHE A 92 -8.54 36.64 -73.09
CA PHE A 92 -9.35 37.81 -73.43
C PHE A 92 -10.69 37.80 -72.68
N MET A 93 -11.45 36.70 -72.76
CA MET A 93 -12.72 36.53 -72.04
C MET A 93 -12.53 36.68 -70.52
N THR A 94 -11.45 36.14 -69.96
CA THR A 94 -11.14 36.21 -68.52
C THR A 94 -10.74 37.63 -68.09
N SER A 95 -10.08 38.39 -68.96
CA SER A 95 -9.76 39.80 -68.70
C SER A 95 -11.01 40.68 -68.75
N CYS A 96 -11.91 40.42 -69.70
CA CYS A 96 -13.20 41.07 -69.83
C CYS A 96 -14.23 40.66 -68.77
N TYR A 97 -14.04 39.52 -68.09
CA TYR A 97 -14.88 39.09 -66.97
C TYR A 97 -14.82 40.07 -65.77
N LYS A 98 -13.70 40.80 -65.63
CA LYS A 98 -13.44 41.67 -64.48
C LYS A 98 -14.12 43.05 -64.55
N SER A 99 -14.83 43.36 -65.64
CA SER A 99 -15.51 44.65 -65.81
C SER A 99 -16.86 44.48 -66.55
N SER A 100 -17.76 45.43 -66.35
CA SER A 100 -19.02 45.51 -67.12
C SER A 100 -18.85 46.25 -68.46
N GLU A 101 -17.79 47.05 -68.61
CA GLU A 101 -17.48 47.81 -69.82
C GLU A 101 -16.05 47.53 -70.29
N PHE A 102 -15.79 47.68 -71.61
CA PHE A 102 -14.45 47.57 -72.18
C PHE A 102 -13.66 48.87 -71.97
N SER A 103 -13.24 49.09 -70.72
CA SER A 103 -12.53 50.30 -70.31
C SER A 103 -11.03 50.24 -70.64
N LYS A 104 -10.35 51.40 -70.55
CA LYS A 104 -8.90 51.50 -70.68
C LYS A 104 -8.15 50.61 -69.69
N ASP A 105 -8.73 50.33 -68.52
CA ASP A 105 -8.13 49.47 -67.50
C ASP A 105 -8.12 47.99 -67.92
N VAL A 106 -9.15 47.53 -68.65
CA VAL A 106 -9.18 46.18 -69.23
C VAL A 106 -8.11 46.03 -70.29
N LEU A 107 -7.98 47.03 -71.16
CA LEU A 107 -6.93 47.10 -72.17
C LEU A 107 -5.54 47.14 -71.54
N ASP A 108 -5.33 47.93 -70.50
CA ASP A 108 -4.06 48.02 -69.78
C ASP A 108 -3.71 46.69 -69.09
N ASN A 109 -4.69 45.99 -68.53
CA ASN A 109 -4.51 44.64 -67.97
C ASN A 109 -4.14 43.60 -69.04
N ILE A 110 -4.73 43.68 -70.24
CA ILE A 110 -4.41 42.80 -71.38
C ILE A 110 -2.98 43.09 -71.89
N VAL A 111 -2.60 44.36 -72.03
CA VAL A 111 -1.29 44.77 -72.56
C VAL A 111 -0.16 44.53 -71.57
N LYS A 112 -0.37 44.82 -70.28
CA LYS A 112 0.65 44.67 -69.22
C LYS A 112 0.67 43.27 -68.60
N ASN A 113 -0.23 42.37 -69.02
CA ASN A 113 -0.41 41.03 -68.45
C ASN A 113 -0.58 41.05 -66.92
N GLN A 114 -1.29 42.05 -66.38
CA GLN A 114 -1.48 42.24 -64.95
C GLN A 114 -2.84 41.71 -64.51
N HIS A 115 -2.89 40.45 -64.13
CA HIS A 115 -4.13 39.83 -63.66
C HIS A 115 -4.24 39.89 -62.12
N ARG A 116 -4.51 41.08 -61.56
CA ARG A 116 -4.82 41.25 -60.11
C ARG A 116 -6.17 40.63 -59.75
N ALA A 117 -6.28 40.06 -58.54
CA ALA A 117 -7.57 39.66 -57.97
C ALA A 117 -8.28 40.92 -57.44
N LEU A 118 -9.47 41.23 -57.96
CA LEU A 118 -10.32 42.31 -57.45
C LEU A 118 -11.38 41.72 -56.52
N SER A 119 -11.68 42.43 -55.43
CA SER A 119 -12.59 42.00 -54.37
C SER A 119 -14.07 42.10 -54.75
N ASP A 120 -14.43 43.04 -55.65
CA ASP A 120 -15.81 43.31 -56.06
C ASP A 120 -16.06 42.86 -57.51
N ILE A 121 -16.92 41.86 -57.67
CA ILE A 121 -17.35 41.34 -58.97
C ILE A 121 -18.55 42.19 -59.42
N PRO A 122 -18.58 42.73 -60.64
CA PRO A 122 -19.74 43.48 -61.13
C PRO A 122 -20.99 42.58 -61.25
N ASN A 123 -22.17 43.15 -60.97
CA ASN A 123 -23.48 42.45 -61.02
C ASN A 123 -23.83 41.88 -62.41
N SER A 124 -23.23 42.40 -63.49
CA SER A 124 -23.39 41.90 -64.86
C SER A 124 -22.02 41.94 -65.57
N PRO A 125 -21.22 40.86 -65.49
CA PRO A 125 -19.97 40.75 -66.23
C PRO A 125 -20.25 40.52 -67.72
N MET A 126 -19.38 41.05 -68.58
CA MET A 126 -19.54 40.93 -70.03
C MET A 126 -19.48 39.48 -70.54
N PHE A 127 -18.69 38.64 -69.87
CA PHE A 127 -18.70 37.18 -70.05
C PHE A 127 -18.91 36.51 -68.69
N PRO A 128 -20.04 35.85 -68.41
CA PRO A 128 -20.29 35.19 -67.12
C PRO A 128 -19.31 34.02 -66.85
N ARG A 129 -19.07 33.72 -65.56
CA ARG A 129 -18.13 32.66 -65.13
C ARG A 129 -18.39 31.29 -65.77
N PHE A 130 -19.65 30.95 -66.03
CA PHE A 130 -20.00 29.67 -66.63
C PHE A 130 -19.61 29.61 -68.11
N GLU A 131 -19.69 30.73 -68.84
CA GLU A 131 -19.36 30.81 -70.26
C GLU A 131 -17.84 30.68 -70.46
N VAL A 132 -17.05 31.41 -69.65
CA VAL A 132 -15.57 31.28 -69.65
C VAL A 132 -15.15 29.86 -69.29
N TYR A 133 -15.81 29.24 -68.31
CA TYR A 133 -15.56 27.85 -67.96
C TYR A 133 -15.93 26.87 -69.09
N PHE A 134 -17.10 27.02 -69.71
CA PHE A 134 -17.53 26.14 -70.80
C PHE A 134 -16.57 26.27 -72.00
N TYR A 135 -16.13 27.49 -72.31
CA TYR A 135 -15.14 27.72 -73.34
C TYR A 135 -13.79 27.05 -73.01
N SER A 136 -13.38 27.05 -71.72
CA SER A 136 -12.16 26.35 -71.29
C SER A 136 -12.22 24.83 -71.47
N ASN A 137 -13.42 24.21 -71.46
CA ASN A 137 -13.57 22.77 -71.63
C ASN A 137 -13.18 22.28 -73.03
N LYS A 138 -13.26 23.14 -74.05
CA LYS A 138 -12.80 22.82 -75.41
C LYS A 138 -11.34 22.38 -75.45
N LEU A 139 -10.50 22.86 -74.50
CA LEU A 139 -9.11 22.42 -74.38
C LEU A 139 -8.97 20.97 -73.87
N PHE A 140 -9.94 20.48 -73.08
CA PHE A 140 -9.93 19.10 -72.56
C PHE A 140 -10.55 18.08 -73.52
N GLU A 141 -11.25 18.52 -74.55
CA GLU A 141 -11.72 17.66 -75.66
C GLU A 141 -10.54 17.19 -76.54
N LEU A 142 -9.37 17.81 -76.38
CA LEU A 142 -8.14 17.54 -77.13
C LEU A 142 -7.24 16.51 -76.40
N GLN A 143 -6.46 15.73 -77.17
CA GLN A 143 -5.45 14.81 -76.65
C GLN A 143 -4.16 15.53 -76.21
N LEU A 144 -4.27 16.37 -75.17
CA LEU A 144 -3.15 17.20 -74.69
C LEU A 144 -1.88 16.43 -74.30
N LYS A 145 -2.01 15.15 -73.93
CA LYS A 145 -0.87 14.29 -73.52
C LYS A 145 0.11 14.00 -74.65
N GLU A 146 -0.34 14.02 -75.89
CA GLU A 146 0.47 13.71 -77.08
C GLU A 146 1.21 14.95 -77.62
N MET A 147 0.90 16.13 -77.08
CA MET A 147 1.56 17.37 -77.45
C MET A 147 2.97 17.49 -76.83
N GLN A 148 3.81 18.35 -77.41
CA GLN A 148 5.10 18.72 -76.82
C GLN A 148 4.92 19.34 -75.43
N VAL A 149 5.90 19.12 -74.55
CA VAL A 149 5.81 19.49 -73.12
C VAL A 149 5.68 21.00 -72.93
N GLU A 150 6.33 21.79 -73.77
CA GLU A 150 6.25 23.26 -73.78
C GLU A 150 4.82 23.75 -74.03
N ALA A 151 4.10 23.09 -74.95
CA ALA A 151 2.70 23.40 -75.24
C ALA A 151 1.80 22.99 -74.06
N GLN A 152 2.04 21.83 -73.44
CA GLN A 152 1.30 21.39 -72.25
C GLN A 152 1.49 22.34 -71.07
N ILE A 153 2.73 22.81 -70.82
CA ILE A 153 3.04 23.80 -69.77
C ILE A 153 2.25 25.09 -70.02
N LYS A 154 2.30 25.63 -71.24
CA LYS A 154 1.58 26.85 -71.62
C LYS A 154 0.07 26.68 -71.38
N ILE A 155 -0.51 25.59 -71.86
CA ILE A 155 -1.95 25.30 -71.71
C ILE A 155 -2.34 25.20 -70.24
N TYR A 156 -1.70 24.33 -69.47
CA TYR A 156 -2.09 24.11 -68.07
C TYR A 156 -1.80 25.33 -67.18
N SER A 157 -0.72 26.08 -67.42
CA SER A 157 -0.41 27.28 -66.62
C SER A 157 -1.47 28.37 -66.85
N THR A 158 -1.83 28.63 -68.12
CA THR A 158 -2.88 29.58 -68.46
C THR A 158 -4.24 29.14 -67.91
N MET A 159 -4.58 27.85 -67.99
CA MET A 159 -5.83 27.32 -67.42
C MET A 159 -5.86 27.43 -65.88
N ALA A 160 -4.75 27.15 -65.20
CA ALA A 160 -4.65 27.29 -63.75
C ALA A 160 -4.85 28.76 -63.33
N GLU A 161 -4.27 29.70 -64.08
CA GLU A 161 -4.47 31.14 -63.84
C GLU A 161 -5.92 31.56 -64.08
N VAL A 162 -6.55 31.12 -65.17
CA VAL A 162 -7.97 31.40 -65.45
C VAL A 162 -8.86 30.88 -64.32
N TYR A 163 -8.64 29.64 -63.85
CA TYR A 163 -9.42 29.09 -62.74
C TYR A 163 -9.15 29.79 -61.41
N ARG A 164 -7.92 30.24 -61.15
CA ARG A 164 -7.59 31.08 -59.99
C ARG A 164 -8.40 32.39 -60.02
N LEU A 165 -8.43 33.06 -61.17
CA LEU A 165 -9.14 34.34 -61.36
C LEU A 165 -10.66 34.20 -61.27
N LEU A 166 -11.21 33.06 -61.71
CA LEU A 166 -12.64 32.75 -61.59
C LEU A 166 -13.03 32.26 -60.18
N GLY A 167 -12.07 32.03 -59.28
CA GLY A 167 -12.28 31.51 -57.92
C GLY A 167 -12.50 29.99 -57.83
N TYR A 168 -12.25 29.24 -58.90
CA TYR A 168 -12.44 27.78 -58.94
C TYR A 168 -11.23 27.01 -58.38
N LYS A 169 -11.02 27.07 -57.04
CA LYS A 169 -9.87 26.44 -56.34
C LYS A 169 -9.65 24.96 -56.67
N ARG A 170 -10.72 24.13 -56.68
CA ARG A 170 -10.61 22.69 -57.00
C ARG A 170 -10.18 22.41 -58.45
N LYS A 171 -10.65 23.24 -59.39
CA LYS A 171 -10.29 23.11 -60.82
C LYS A 171 -8.88 23.60 -61.08
N GLN A 172 -8.48 24.69 -60.41
CA GLN A 172 -7.09 25.15 -60.39
C GLN A 172 -6.15 24.04 -59.91
N LEU A 173 -6.46 23.41 -58.76
CA LEU A 173 -5.69 22.28 -58.23
C LEU A 173 -5.63 21.10 -59.21
N PHE A 174 -6.75 20.75 -59.86
CA PHE A 174 -6.81 19.67 -60.84
C PHE A 174 -5.84 19.92 -62.02
N VAL A 175 -5.86 21.14 -62.57
CA VAL A 175 -4.96 21.53 -63.67
C VAL A 175 -3.50 21.56 -63.24
N LEU A 176 -3.21 22.12 -62.06
CA LEU A 176 -1.86 22.14 -61.51
C LEU A 176 -1.32 20.71 -61.25
N ARG A 177 -2.18 19.78 -60.83
CA ARG A 177 -1.83 18.36 -60.73
C ARG A 177 -1.52 17.76 -62.11
N LEU A 178 -2.31 18.05 -63.14
CA LEU A 178 -2.04 17.58 -64.51
C LEU A 178 -0.70 18.12 -65.03
N LEU A 179 -0.41 19.39 -64.77
CA LEU A 179 0.89 20.01 -65.06
C LEU A 179 2.04 19.26 -64.39
N MET A 180 1.94 18.96 -63.09
CA MET A 180 2.97 18.16 -62.39
C MET A 180 3.15 16.76 -62.98
N VAL A 181 2.05 16.10 -63.38
CA VAL A 181 2.12 14.78 -64.03
C VAL A 181 2.82 14.87 -65.38
N ALA A 182 2.53 15.88 -66.19
CA ALA A 182 3.19 16.12 -67.47
C ALA A 182 4.70 16.35 -67.30
N LEU A 183 5.07 17.20 -66.33
CA LEU A 183 6.48 17.47 -65.99
C LEU A 183 7.21 16.23 -65.47
N LEU A 184 6.54 15.38 -64.69
CA LEU A 184 7.10 14.12 -64.20
C LEU A 184 7.30 13.11 -65.34
N ALA A 185 6.35 13.01 -66.28
CA ALA A 185 6.39 12.07 -67.41
C ALA A 185 7.46 12.39 -68.47
N THR A 186 7.98 13.61 -68.48
CA THR A 186 8.96 14.03 -69.48
C THR A 186 10.32 13.32 -69.27
N PRO A 187 10.88 12.64 -70.29
CA PRO A 187 12.18 11.96 -70.18
C PRO A 187 13.37 12.93 -70.19
N ASN A 188 13.22 14.11 -70.81
CA ASN A 188 14.27 15.10 -70.93
C ASN A 188 14.51 15.85 -69.60
N LYS A 189 15.77 16.22 -69.32
CA LYS A 189 16.12 17.12 -68.22
C LYS A 189 15.62 18.53 -68.55
N ILE A 190 14.44 18.89 -68.03
CA ILE A 190 13.92 20.25 -68.09
C ILE A 190 14.62 21.09 -67.00
N ALA A 191 15.04 22.30 -67.34
CA ALA A 191 15.49 23.29 -66.35
C ALA A 191 14.26 23.83 -65.60
N TRP A 192 14.18 23.55 -64.30
CA TRP A 192 13.10 24.05 -63.45
C TRP A 192 13.39 25.49 -63.03
N HIS A 193 12.37 26.35 -63.07
CA HIS A 193 12.47 27.70 -62.55
C HIS A 193 12.67 27.64 -61.01
N PRO A 194 13.49 28.51 -60.39
CA PRO A 194 13.70 28.54 -58.94
C PRO A 194 12.40 28.59 -58.12
N ASP A 195 11.36 29.22 -58.67
CA ASP A 195 10.06 29.38 -58.01
C ASP A 195 9.17 28.13 -58.01
N TYR A 196 9.63 26.95 -58.46
CA TYR A 196 8.80 25.72 -58.43
C TYR A 196 8.30 25.39 -57.01
N ARG A 197 9.05 25.78 -55.96
CA ARG A 197 8.63 25.65 -54.56
C ARG A 197 7.31 26.37 -54.32
N THR A 198 7.14 27.58 -54.86
CA THR A 198 5.88 28.35 -54.76
C THR A 198 4.70 27.63 -55.41
N LEU A 199 4.93 26.92 -56.51
CA LEU A 199 3.89 26.11 -57.17
C LEU A 199 3.47 24.93 -56.29
N ILE A 200 4.44 24.23 -55.69
CA ILE A 200 4.14 23.13 -54.76
C ILE A 200 3.43 23.66 -53.51
N ASP A 201 3.92 24.74 -52.90
CA ASP A 201 3.30 25.33 -51.72
C ASP A 201 1.87 25.83 -52.04
N THR A 202 1.63 26.42 -53.21
CA THR A 202 0.28 26.77 -53.68
C THR A 202 -0.63 25.54 -53.77
N ILE A 203 -0.12 24.40 -54.25
CA ILE A 203 -0.88 23.14 -54.30
C ILE A 203 -1.22 22.65 -52.88
N ILE A 204 -0.27 22.73 -51.95
CA ILE A 204 -0.45 22.33 -50.55
C ILE A 204 -1.45 23.24 -49.83
N GLU A 205 -1.40 24.55 -50.07
CA GLU A 205 -2.37 25.53 -49.57
C GLU A 205 -3.76 25.29 -50.12
N LEU A 206 -3.90 25.05 -51.43
CA LEU A 206 -5.18 24.72 -52.07
C LEU A 206 -5.80 23.41 -51.55
N LEU A 207 -4.99 22.54 -50.95
CA LEU A 207 -5.40 21.27 -50.35
C LEU A 207 -5.73 21.37 -48.85
N ASN A 208 -5.49 22.51 -48.20
CA ASN A 208 -5.62 22.72 -46.76
C ASN A 208 -4.86 21.67 -45.90
N ILE A 209 -3.70 21.18 -46.36
CA ILE A 209 -2.93 20.14 -45.63
C ILE A 209 -2.36 20.67 -44.30
N ASN A 210 -2.26 22.00 -44.15
CA ASN A 210 -1.73 22.67 -42.96
C ASN A 210 -2.79 22.86 -41.85
N GLU A 211 -4.09 22.65 -42.11
CA GLU A 211 -5.12 22.70 -41.05
C GLU A 211 -5.02 21.45 -40.15
N SER A 212 -5.02 21.67 -38.83
CA SER A 212 -4.55 20.72 -37.80
C SER A 212 -5.48 19.55 -37.46
N GLU A 213 -6.54 19.26 -38.22
CA GLU A 213 -7.47 18.18 -37.85
C GLU A 213 -7.82 17.27 -39.03
N ALA A 214 -6.99 16.25 -39.26
CA ALA A 214 -7.49 15.01 -39.86
C ALA A 214 -8.26 14.21 -38.79
N LYS A 215 -9.34 14.78 -38.25
CA LYS A 215 -10.33 14.02 -37.48
C LYS A 215 -11.13 13.23 -38.51
N ILE A 216 -10.95 11.91 -38.52
CA ILE A 216 -11.84 11.01 -39.24
C ILE A 216 -13.18 11.07 -38.50
N ASN A 217 -14.10 11.92 -38.96
CA ASN A 217 -15.51 11.74 -38.60
C ASN A 217 -15.98 10.52 -39.39
N VAL A 218 -16.32 9.46 -38.65
CA VAL A 218 -16.65 8.13 -39.20
C VAL A 218 -17.90 8.17 -40.09
N ASP A 219 -18.69 9.25 -40.05
CA ASP A 219 -20.00 9.34 -40.70
C ASP A 219 -20.02 9.96 -42.11
N ASP A 220 -18.88 10.44 -42.66
CA ASP A 220 -18.86 11.08 -43.99
C ASP A 220 -17.93 10.37 -45.01
N PRO A 221 -18.47 9.57 -45.95
CA PRO A 221 -17.67 8.89 -46.97
C PRO A 221 -16.95 9.85 -47.94
N SER A 222 -17.40 11.11 -48.06
CA SER A 222 -16.76 12.10 -48.92
C SER A 222 -15.40 12.57 -48.38
N GLN A 223 -15.21 12.56 -47.05
CA GLN A 223 -13.93 12.90 -46.42
C GLN A 223 -12.85 11.86 -46.71
N SER A 224 -13.20 10.56 -46.73
CA SER A 224 -12.26 9.48 -47.07
C SER A 224 -11.67 9.66 -48.48
N THR A 225 -12.50 10.05 -49.45
CA THR A 225 -12.09 10.27 -50.84
C THR A 225 -11.17 11.49 -50.98
N TRP A 226 -11.44 12.55 -50.22
CA TRP A 226 -10.59 13.75 -50.18
C TRP A 226 -9.21 13.46 -49.56
N LEU A 227 -9.14 12.70 -48.46
CA LEU A 227 -7.87 12.30 -47.84
C LEU A 227 -7.04 11.40 -48.77
N ILE A 228 -7.68 10.49 -49.52
CA ILE A 228 -7.01 9.67 -50.55
C ILE A 228 -6.43 10.56 -51.66
N LEU A 229 -7.14 11.62 -52.07
CA LEU A 229 -6.65 12.59 -53.05
C LEU A 229 -5.43 13.36 -52.50
N GLN A 230 -5.50 13.86 -51.27
CA GLN A 230 -4.38 14.53 -50.60
C GLN A 230 -3.14 13.63 -50.54
N LYS A 231 -3.30 12.36 -50.12
CA LYS A 231 -2.23 11.35 -50.12
C LYS A 231 -1.59 11.20 -51.51
N LYS A 232 -2.41 11.03 -52.57
CA LYS A 232 -1.90 10.87 -53.95
C LYS A 232 -1.15 12.10 -54.45
N ILE A 233 -1.59 13.30 -54.09
CA ILE A 233 -0.91 14.54 -54.48
C ILE A 233 0.39 14.73 -53.70
N LEU A 234 0.42 14.42 -52.39
CA LEU A 234 1.67 14.41 -51.61
C LEU A 234 2.70 13.44 -52.20
N GLN A 235 2.28 12.22 -52.59
CA GLN A 235 3.15 11.28 -53.29
C GLN A 235 3.67 11.84 -54.64
N LEU A 236 2.85 12.58 -55.37
CA LEU A 236 3.27 13.27 -56.60
C LEU A 236 4.30 14.37 -56.29
N CYS A 237 4.08 15.16 -55.24
CA CYS A 237 5.01 16.22 -54.81
C CYS A 237 6.37 15.63 -54.39
N ILE A 238 6.38 14.50 -53.67
CA ILE A 238 7.61 13.77 -53.33
C ILE A 238 8.34 13.32 -54.59
N LYS A 239 7.63 12.72 -55.56
CA LYS A 239 8.23 12.25 -56.83
C LYS A 239 8.82 13.40 -57.66
N VAL A 240 8.12 14.53 -57.74
CA VAL A 240 8.60 15.73 -58.46
C VAL A 240 9.82 16.32 -57.75
N SER A 241 9.76 16.51 -56.44
CA SER A 241 10.88 17.04 -55.64
C SER A 241 12.11 16.13 -55.74
N ARG A 242 11.91 14.81 -55.76
CA ARG A 242 12.98 13.83 -55.98
C ARG A 242 13.61 13.95 -57.37
N LYS A 243 12.81 14.18 -58.42
CA LYS A 243 13.31 14.38 -59.80
C LYS A 243 14.17 15.64 -59.93
N ILE A 244 13.90 16.66 -59.11
CA ILE A 244 14.63 17.93 -59.05
C ILE A 244 15.84 17.86 -58.10
N ASN A 245 16.00 16.77 -57.34
CA ASN A 245 16.98 16.61 -56.26
C ASN A 245 16.80 17.60 -55.09
N ASP A 246 15.57 18.04 -54.81
CA ASP A 246 15.24 18.82 -53.61
C ASP A 246 14.93 17.90 -52.43
N PHE A 247 15.97 17.54 -51.68
CA PHE A 247 15.85 16.62 -50.54
C PHE A 247 15.08 17.23 -49.35
N GLU A 248 15.05 18.55 -49.22
CA GLU A 248 14.34 19.25 -48.14
C GLU A 248 12.81 19.08 -48.30
N TYR A 249 12.28 19.31 -49.50
CA TYR A 249 10.85 19.11 -49.79
C TYR A 249 10.48 17.62 -49.80
N VAL A 250 11.39 16.73 -50.24
CA VAL A 250 11.20 15.28 -50.10
C VAL A 250 11.04 14.88 -48.62
N ALA A 251 11.91 15.37 -47.75
CA ALA A 251 11.84 15.11 -46.30
C ALA A 251 10.54 15.68 -45.69
N LYS A 252 10.22 16.95 -45.96
CA LYS A 252 9.01 17.64 -45.46
C LYS A 252 7.74 16.86 -45.80
N PHE A 253 7.54 16.51 -47.07
CA PHE A 253 6.31 15.81 -47.48
C PHE A 253 6.29 14.35 -47.07
N SER A 254 7.44 13.66 -47.01
CA SER A 254 7.51 12.29 -46.50
C SER A 254 7.12 12.24 -45.01
N SER A 255 7.59 13.20 -44.21
CA SER A 255 7.22 13.35 -42.79
C SER A 255 5.73 13.66 -42.61
N ILE A 256 5.13 14.51 -43.46
CA ILE A 256 3.68 14.77 -43.43
C ILE A 256 2.88 13.51 -43.82
N LEU A 257 3.33 12.80 -44.86
CA LEU A 257 2.66 11.59 -45.34
C LEU A 257 2.64 10.50 -44.27
N ILE A 258 3.76 10.29 -43.58
CA ILE A 258 3.89 9.25 -42.55
C ILE A 258 3.23 9.60 -41.22
N THR A 259 3.08 10.88 -40.87
CA THR A 259 2.46 11.31 -39.61
C THR A 259 0.94 11.47 -39.71
N LYS A 260 0.42 12.00 -40.83
CA LYS A 260 -1.02 12.28 -40.98
C LYS A 260 -1.79 11.19 -41.74
N TYR A 261 -1.16 10.51 -42.70
CA TYR A 261 -1.84 9.62 -43.66
C TYR A 261 -1.43 8.15 -43.55
N THR A 262 -0.84 7.75 -42.42
CA THR A 262 -0.41 6.37 -42.11
C THR A 262 -1.55 5.37 -42.27
N HIS A 263 -2.74 5.73 -41.76
CA HIS A 263 -3.95 4.89 -41.75
C HIS A 263 -4.48 4.55 -43.16
N LEU A 264 -4.18 5.38 -44.17
CA LEU A 264 -4.59 5.17 -45.57
C LEU A 264 -3.53 4.41 -46.39
N SER A 265 -2.40 4.05 -45.80
CA SER A 265 -1.28 3.44 -46.51
C SER A 265 -1.19 1.94 -46.24
N ASN A 266 -0.96 1.18 -47.30
CA ASN A 266 -0.72 -0.27 -47.18
C ASN A 266 0.74 -0.55 -46.81
N GLN A 267 1.04 -1.81 -46.49
CA GLN A 267 2.37 -2.27 -46.10
C GLN A 267 3.45 -1.90 -47.12
N SER A 268 3.24 -2.29 -48.38
CA SER A 268 4.21 -2.07 -49.48
C SER A 268 4.48 -0.58 -49.73
N GLU A 269 3.44 0.27 -49.62
CA GLU A 269 3.58 1.72 -49.77
C GLU A 269 4.39 2.35 -48.63
N GLN A 270 4.19 1.92 -47.38
CA GLN A 270 4.97 2.43 -46.25
C GLN A 270 6.42 1.94 -46.30
N ASP A 271 6.64 0.68 -46.67
CA ASP A 271 7.98 0.13 -46.87
C ASP A 271 8.75 0.86 -47.98
N ALA A 272 8.09 1.12 -49.11
CA ALA A 272 8.67 1.89 -50.21
C ALA A 272 8.95 3.34 -49.78
N LEU A 273 7.99 4.00 -49.09
CA LEU A 273 8.17 5.35 -48.57
C LEU A 273 9.40 5.43 -47.65
N PHE A 274 9.54 4.46 -46.76
CA PHE A 274 10.63 4.40 -45.81
C PHE A 274 11.99 4.19 -46.50
N LYS A 275 12.10 3.16 -47.36
CA LYS A 275 13.36 2.79 -48.03
C LYS A 275 13.81 3.78 -49.09
N GLU A 276 12.88 4.31 -49.88
CA GLU A 276 13.22 5.17 -51.04
C GLU A 276 13.39 6.65 -50.66
N TYR A 277 12.70 7.14 -49.64
CA TYR A 277 12.66 8.57 -49.32
C TYR A 277 13.14 8.89 -47.89
N ILE A 278 12.61 8.23 -46.87
CA ILE A 278 12.92 8.59 -45.47
C ILE A 278 14.35 8.21 -45.09
N GLN A 279 14.77 6.97 -45.34
CA GLN A 279 16.12 6.50 -44.98
C GLN A 279 17.25 7.28 -45.70
N PRO A 280 17.14 7.60 -47.00
CA PRO A 280 18.08 8.51 -47.65
C PRO A 280 18.05 9.94 -47.08
N SER A 281 16.88 10.45 -46.69
CA SER A 281 16.75 11.80 -46.11
C SER A 281 17.37 11.90 -44.71
N ILE A 282 17.37 10.82 -43.93
CA ILE A 282 18.10 10.72 -42.66
C ILE A 282 19.63 10.73 -42.93
N THR A 283 20.07 9.99 -43.95
CA THR A 283 21.51 9.92 -44.30
C THR A 283 22.04 11.27 -44.80
N ASN A 284 21.18 12.06 -45.47
CA ASN A 284 21.50 13.40 -45.97
C ASN A 284 21.21 14.53 -44.95
N GLU A 285 20.99 14.20 -43.67
CA GLU A 285 20.72 15.16 -42.58
C GLU A 285 19.49 16.05 -42.78
N SER A 286 18.62 15.73 -43.74
CA SER A 286 17.38 16.50 -44.00
C SER A 286 16.27 16.17 -42.99
N ILE A 287 16.35 15.00 -42.35
CA ILE A 287 15.51 14.62 -41.21
C ILE A 287 16.43 14.51 -39.98
N THR A 288 16.22 15.39 -39.00
CA THR A 288 17.08 15.50 -37.81
C THR A 288 16.45 14.92 -36.54
N SER A 289 15.13 14.75 -36.52
CA SER A 289 14.38 14.25 -35.36
C SER A 289 13.39 13.16 -35.76
N TYR A 290 13.11 12.24 -34.84
CA TYR A 290 12.09 11.22 -35.04
C TYR A 290 10.69 11.84 -34.87
N TRP A 291 9.73 11.39 -35.68
CA TRP A 291 8.44 12.06 -35.86
C TRP A 291 7.29 11.52 -34.99
N ASP A 292 7.43 10.35 -34.37
CA ASP A 292 6.38 9.81 -33.49
C ASP A 292 6.73 10.02 -32.00
N PRO A 293 5.97 10.87 -31.28
CA PRO A 293 6.20 11.14 -29.87
C PRO A 293 5.67 10.03 -28.95
N PHE A 294 4.83 9.10 -29.44
CA PHE A 294 4.15 8.10 -28.61
C PHE A 294 4.85 6.73 -28.56
N ILE A 295 6.16 6.73 -28.85
CA ILE A 295 6.95 5.52 -28.99
C ILE A 295 7.20 4.82 -27.64
N LEU A 296 7.45 5.60 -26.58
CA LEU A 296 7.80 5.09 -25.25
C LEU A 296 6.53 4.87 -24.44
N ARG A 297 6.31 3.62 -24.03
CA ARG A 297 5.13 3.24 -23.24
C ARG A 297 5.50 3.14 -21.76
N GLU A 298 5.72 1.93 -21.30
CA GLU A 298 5.93 1.61 -19.90
C GLU A 298 7.43 1.53 -19.58
N VAL A 299 7.81 2.00 -18.38
CA VAL A 299 9.16 1.86 -17.84
C VAL A 299 9.07 1.27 -16.44
N VAL A 300 9.78 0.16 -16.23
CA VAL A 300 9.83 -0.58 -14.97
C VAL A 300 11.28 -0.77 -14.57
N ILE A 301 11.58 -0.57 -13.28
CA ILE A 301 12.90 -0.85 -12.73
C ILE A 301 12.74 -1.86 -11.61
N ASN A 302 13.40 -3.01 -11.75
CA ASN A 302 13.35 -4.10 -10.81
C ASN A 302 14.70 -4.26 -10.12
N ARG A 303 14.70 -4.43 -8.79
CA ARG A 303 15.88 -4.82 -8.02
C ARG A 303 16.12 -6.32 -8.22
N ILE A 304 17.31 -6.72 -8.61
CA ILE A 304 17.72 -8.12 -8.62
C ILE A 304 18.05 -8.49 -7.18
N LEU A 305 17.28 -9.41 -6.61
CA LEU A 305 17.49 -9.89 -5.26
C LEU A 305 18.62 -10.92 -5.25
N ASP A 306 19.56 -10.77 -4.33
CA ASP A 306 20.60 -11.78 -4.11
C ASP A 306 20.00 -13.01 -3.41
N SER A 307 20.69 -14.15 -3.47
CA SER A 307 20.25 -15.39 -2.81
C SER A 307 20.21 -15.29 -1.28
N ASP A 308 20.95 -14.34 -0.69
CA ASP A 308 20.93 -14.07 0.75
C ASP A 308 19.73 -13.18 1.11
N PRO A 309 18.72 -13.67 1.88
CA PRO A 309 17.54 -12.86 2.21
C PRO A 309 17.87 -11.65 3.10
N THR A 310 18.97 -11.69 3.86
CA THR A 310 19.38 -10.60 4.77
C THR A 310 20.02 -9.41 4.06
N SER A 311 20.58 -9.58 2.86
CA SER A 311 21.09 -8.46 2.04
C SER A 311 19.96 -7.71 1.31
N ASN A 312 18.82 -8.38 1.13
CA ASN A 312 17.67 -7.85 0.40
C ASN A 312 16.79 -6.91 1.23
N GLU A 313 16.94 -6.86 2.56
CA GLU A 313 16.16 -5.97 3.41
C GLU A 313 16.51 -4.48 3.17
N ILE A 314 15.48 -3.68 2.90
CA ILE A 314 15.59 -2.22 2.76
C ILE A 314 15.59 -1.62 4.18
N PRO A 315 16.57 -0.78 4.52
CA PRO A 315 16.64 -0.16 5.84
C PRO A 315 15.45 0.80 6.08
N LEU A 316 15.02 0.86 7.33
CA LEU A 316 14.03 1.81 7.81
C LEU A 316 14.70 3.14 8.15
N GLU A 317 14.28 4.21 7.49
CA GLU A 317 14.76 5.56 7.80
C GLU A 317 13.95 6.16 8.96
N SER A 318 14.67 6.61 9.99
CA SER A 318 14.10 7.22 11.19
C SER A 318 14.77 8.57 11.45
N ASP A 319 14.00 9.61 11.79
CA ASP A 319 14.58 10.90 12.16
C ASP A 319 15.17 10.85 13.57
N VAL A 320 16.35 11.44 13.78
CA VAL A 320 17.06 11.45 15.08
C VAL A 320 16.19 12.07 16.18
N SER A 321 15.51 13.18 15.90
CA SER A 321 14.59 13.86 16.83
C SER A 321 13.36 13.01 17.19
N SER A 322 12.90 12.16 16.26
CA SER A 322 11.80 11.25 16.53
C SER A 322 12.20 10.16 17.52
N LEU A 323 13.39 9.58 17.39
CA LEU A 323 13.90 8.54 18.30
C LEU A 323 14.07 9.07 19.74
N GLU A 324 14.62 10.28 19.93
CA GLU A 324 14.72 10.92 21.24
C GLU A 324 13.34 11.24 21.86
N SER A 325 12.40 11.70 21.03
CA SER A 325 11.02 11.94 21.48
C SER A 325 10.27 10.65 21.84
N LEU A 326 10.64 9.52 21.20
CA LEU A 326 10.07 8.20 21.46
C LEU A 326 10.59 7.59 22.76
N GLU A 327 11.87 7.77 23.09
CA GLU A 327 12.41 7.40 24.40
C GLU A 327 11.74 8.20 25.54
N ASN A 328 11.44 9.48 25.31
CA ASN A 328 10.70 10.29 26.25
C ASN A 328 9.21 9.89 26.35
N ARG A 329 8.54 9.55 25.24
CA ARG A 329 7.17 9.01 25.25
C ARG A 329 7.06 7.62 25.89
N GLN A 330 8.11 6.80 25.83
CA GLN A 330 8.14 5.52 26.57
C GLN A 330 8.12 5.74 28.10
N LYS A 331 8.62 6.89 28.59
CA LYS A 331 8.58 7.28 30.01
C LYS A 331 7.25 7.92 30.41
N THR A 332 6.58 8.62 29.51
CA THR A 332 5.27 9.26 29.74
C THR A 332 4.18 8.54 28.95
N GLN A 333 3.54 7.53 29.56
CA GLN A 333 2.37 6.84 28.99
C GLN A 333 1.12 7.73 28.99
N ASP A 334 1.13 8.84 28.24
CA ASP A 334 -0.09 9.58 27.92
C ASP A 334 -0.80 8.88 26.76
N ILE A 335 -1.71 7.97 27.12
CA ILE A 335 -2.49 7.16 26.18
C ILE A 335 -3.63 8.01 25.64
N ASN A 336 -3.68 8.18 24.33
CA ASN A 336 -4.83 8.77 23.64
C ASN A 336 -6.06 7.85 23.85
N PRO A 337 -7.23 8.33 24.32
CA PRO A 337 -8.35 7.48 24.75
C PRO A 337 -8.98 6.62 23.64
N GLN A 338 -8.61 6.85 22.37
CA GLN A 338 -9.07 6.07 21.22
C GLN A 338 -8.11 4.94 20.80
N GLU A 339 -6.88 4.90 21.32
CA GLU A 339 -5.93 3.82 21.01
C GLU A 339 -6.11 2.62 21.94
N VAL A 340 -6.16 1.42 21.35
CA VAL A 340 -6.17 0.16 22.10
C VAL A 340 -4.84 0.00 22.83
N PHE A 341 -4.86 0.01 24.17
CA PHE A 341 -3.67 -0.07 25.03
C PHE A 341 -2.93 -1.40 24.84
N ASN A 342 -1.83 -1.44 24.10
CA ASN A 342 -0.98 -2.62 24.09
C ASN A 342 0.29 -2.31 24.91
N PRO A 343 0.51 -2.95 26.08
CA PRO A 343 1.66 -2.69 26.94
C PRO A 343 3.00 -3.00 26.26
N PHE A 344 2.97 -3.78 25.18
CA PHE A 344 4.12 -4.16 24.37
C PHE A 344 4.09 -3.53 22.97
N LYS A 345 3.16 -2.60 22.69
CA LYS A 345 3.15 -1.82 21.44
C LYS A 345 4.33 -0.88 21.46
N ARG A 346 5.43 -1.36 20.91
CA ARG A 346 6.60 -0.55 20.63
C ARG A 346 6.23 0.40 19.51
N VAL A 347 6.46 1.69 19.72
CA VAL A 347 6.36 2.67 18.64
C VAL A 347 7.51 2.38 17.68
N GLN A 348 7.21 1.66 16.62
CA GLN A 348 8.16 1.45 15.55
C GLN A 348 8.44 2.82 14.90
N PRO A 349 9.69 3.12 14.55
CA PRO A 349 9.95 4.28 13.70
C PRO A 349 9.11 4.10 12.43
N THR A 350 8.16 5.00 12.23
CA THR A 350 7.33 5.00 11.03
C THR A 350 8.23 5.31 9.86
N SER A 351 8.37 4.36 8.94
CA SER A 351 9.04 4.62 7.67
C SER A 351 8.39 5.83 7.01
N PHE A 352 9.18 6.85 6.66
CA PHE A 352 8.74 7.98 5.84
C PHE A 352 8.13 7.54 4.49
N VAL A 353 8.34 6.27 4.12
CA VAL A 353 7.86 5.65 2.88
C VAL A 353 6.39 5.21 2.97
N SER A 354 5.80 5.08 4.16
CA SER A 354 4.38 4.69 4.30
C SER A 354 3.53 5.89 4.73
N ASN A 355 2.66 6.31 3.81
CA ASN A 355 1.49 7.19 4.00
C ASN A 355 1.59 8.65 3.49
N ASN A 356 2.26 8.88 2.36
CA ASN A 356 1.85 9.99 1.49
C ASN A 356 0.94 9.45 0.38
N SER A 357 -0.26 10.03 0.30
CA SER A 357 -1.41 9.73 -0.56
C SER A 357 -1.18 9.90 -2.07
N THR A 358 0.00 9.54 -2.58
CA THR A 358 0.28 9.48 -4.01
C THR A 358 0.28 8.04 -4.49
N LYS A 359 -0.59 7.70 -5.44
CA LYS A 359 -0.81 6.35 -6.02
C LYS A 359 0.41 5.71 -6.71
N VAL A 360 1.60 6.31 -6.65
CA VAL A 360 2.82 5.82 -7.32
C VAL A 360 3.83 5.34 -6.26
N PRO A 361 4.24 4.05 -6.27
CA PRO A 361 5.21 3.52 -5.33
C PRO A 361 6.58 4.17 -5.53
N ILE A 362 7.28 4.46 -4.43
CA ILE A 362 8.67 4.95 -4.46
C ILE A 362 9.58 3.72 -4.49
N LEU A 363 10.39 3.58 -5.54
CA LEU A 363 11.39 2.53 -5.64
C LEU A 363 12.64 2.92 -4.84
N VAL A 364 13.01 2.09 -3.86
CA VAL A 364 14.18 2.31 -3.01
C VAL A 364 15.28 1.32 -3.35
N PHE A 365 16.48 1.81 -3.62
CA PHE A 365 17.67 1.01 -3.91
C PHE A 365 18.82 1.36 -2.96
N LEU A 366 19.78 0.47 -2.80
CA LEU A 366 21.06 0.69 -2.13
C LEU A 366 22.15 0.94 -3.18
N VAL A 367 23.16 1.76 -2.84
CA VAL A 367 24.38 1.86 -3.65
C VAL A 367 25.05 0.49 -3.73
N GLY A 368 25.30 0.03 -4.97
CA GLY A 368 25.86 -1.30 -5.23
C GLY A 368 24.83 -2.40 -5.54
N ASP A 369 23.54 -2.13 -5.39
CA ASP A 369 22.49 -3.06 -5.83
C ASP A 369 22.56 -3.32 -7.35
N LYS A 370 22.26 -4.55 -7.74
CA LYS A 370 22.03 -4.90 -9.14
C LYS A 370 20.57 -4.64 -9.47
N ALA A 371 20.30 -3.83 -10.49
CA ALA A 371 18.95 -3.56 -10.94
C ALA A 371 18.81 -3.79 -12.45
N GLU A 372 17.60 -4.13 -12.88
CA GLU A 372 17.24 -4.24 -14.29
C GLU A 372 16.24 -3.14 -14.63
N PHE A 373 16.56 -2.41 -15.69
CA PHE A 373 15.72 -1.42 -16.32
C PHE A 373 15.01 -2.06 -17.51
N THR A 374 13.68 -1.98 -17.56
CA THR A 374 12.89 -2.45 -18.71
C THR A 374 12.04 -1.32 -19.26
N CYS A 375 12.16 -1.03 -20.55
CA CYS A 375 11.28 -0.11 -21.26
C CYS A 375 10.51 -0.80 -22.39
N ARG A 376 9.25 -0.41 -22.59
CA ARG A 376 8.41 -0.89 -23.70
C ARG A 376 8.33 0.16 -24.79
N VAL A 377 8.69 -0.24 -26.00
CA VAL A 377 8.69 0.64 -27.17
C VAL A 377 7.69 0.11 -28.20
N GLN A 378 6.80 0.97 -28.66
CA GLN A 378 5.78 0.64 -29.66
C GLN A 378 6.22 1.09 -31.06
N ASN A 379 5.98 0.23 -32.05
CA ASN A 379 6.01 0.60 -33.45
C ASN A 379 4.58 0.64 -34.02
N PRO A 380 4.02 1.82 -34.29
CA PRO A 380 2.71 1.94 -34.93
C PRO A 380 2.76 1.81 -36.45
N PHE A 381 3.94 1.75 -37.06
CA PHE A 381 4.13 1.74 -38.50
C PHE A 381 4.21 0.32 -39.05
N LYS A 382 3.97 0.24 -40.35
CA LYS A 382 4.02 -1.02 -41.09
C LYS A 382 5.45 -1.44 -41.45
N PHE A 383 6.49 -0.66 -41.18
CA PHE A 383 7.88 -1.06 -41.45
C PHE A 383 8.66 -1.24 -40.16
N ASP A 384 9.76 -1.99 -40.23
CA ASP A 384 10.69 -2.20 -39.12
C ASP A 384 11.60 -0.98 -38.90
N PHE A 385 11.84 -0.61 -37.65
CA PHE A 385 12.86 0.39 -37.29
C PHE A 385 13.79 -0.12 -36.20
N THR A 386 14.94 0.55 -36.04
CA THR A 386 15.96 0.18 -35.06
C THR A 386 16.13 1.24 -33.99
N ILE A 387 16.34 0.81 -32.75
CA ILE A 387 16.77 1.64 -31.62
C ILE A 387 18.25 1.40 -31.39
N ASN A 388 19.03 2.48 -31.40
CA ASN A 388 20.49 2.42 -31.34
C ASN A 388 21.02 2.65 -29.93
N ASP A 389 20.42 3.57 -29.18
CA ASP A 389 20.88 3.94 -27.83
C ASP A 389 19.70 4.38 -26.95
N ILE A 390 19.81 4.15 -25.64
CA ILE A 390 18.81 4.48 -24.62
C ILE A 390 19.54 5.02 -23.38
N GLN A 391 19.19 6.23 -22.97
CA GLN A 391 19.81 6.92 -21.84
C GLN A 391 18.74 7.52 -20.90
N LEU A 392 19.07 7.59 -19.61
CA LEU A 392 18.27 8.31 -18.62
C LEU A 392 18.47 9.82 -18.77
N ASP A 393 17.60 10.62 -18.14
CA ASP A 393 17.75 12.07 -18.16
C ASP A 393 19.00 12.52 -17.36
N GLU A 394 19.51 13.72 -17.66
CA GLU A 394 20.76 14.23 -17.10
C GLU A 394 20.75 14.32 -15.56
N GLU A 395 19.62 14.70 -14.97
CA GLU A 395 19.47 14.83 -13.51
C GLU A 395 19.64 13.51 -12.76
N ILE A 396 19.26 12.40 -13.39
CA ILE A 396 19.26 11.06 -12.76
C ILE A 396 20.50 10.26 -13.17
N SER A 397 21.09 10.59 -14.32
CA SER A 397 22.34 9.99 -14.82
C SER A 397 23.53 10.15 -13.87
N GLU A 398 23.49 11.13 -12.96
CA GLU A 398 24.50 11.27 -11.90
C GLU A 398 24.39 10.15 -10.84
N PHE A 399 23.18 9.66 -10.56
CA PHE A 399 22.90 8.70 -9.50
C PHE A 399 22.79 7.27 -10.00
N CYS A 400 22.20 7.05 -11.19
CA CYS A 400 22.16 5.77 -11.85
C CYS A 400 22.31 5.90 -13.37
N GLU A 401 22.96 4.93 -14.00
CA GLU A 401 23.13 4.88 -15.45
C GLU A 401 22.76 3.51 -16.00
N ILE A 402 22.25 3.48 -17.22
CA ILE A 402 22.07 2.23 -17.97
C ILE A 402 23.45 1.81 -18.49
N ASP A 403 23.80 0.53 -18.34
CA ASP A 403 25.11 0.02 -18.79
C ASP A 403 25.26 0.16 -20.31
N ARG A 404 26.12 1.09 -20.72
CA ARG A 404 26.42 1.36 -22.14
C ARG A 404 26.99 0.13 -22.85
N LYS A 405 27.71 -0.74 -22.15
CA LYS A 405 28.26 -1.97 -22.74
C LYS A 405 27.15 -2.95 -23.10
N ALA A 406 26.15 -3.10 -22.24
CA ALA A 406 24.97 -3.92 -22.51
C ALA A 406 24.16 -3.37 -23.69
N VAL A 407 23.96 -2.05 -23.75
CA VAL A 407 23.28 -1.39 -24.87
C VAL A 407 24.01 -1.63 -26.19
N SER A 408 25.35 -1.53 -26.18
CA SER A 408 26.17 -1.71 -27.38
C SER A 408 26.25 -3.17 -27.84
N TYR A 409 26.27 -4.13 -26.91
CA TYR A 409 26.36 -5.56 -27.23
C TYR A 409 25.04 -6.15 -27.75
N SER A 410 23.91 -5.65 -27.24
CA SER A 410 22.58 -6.15 -27.60
C SER A 410 21.82 -5.27 -28.61
N GLY A 411 22.33 -4.07 -28.89
CA GLY A 411 21.87 -3.19 -29.95
C GLY A 411 22.48 -3.50 -31.31
N PRO A 412 21.86 -3.05 -32.43
CA PRO A 412 20.64 -2.26 -32.49
C PRO A 412 19.37 -3.11 -32.29
N TYR A 413 18.42 -2.61 -31.51
CA TYR A 413 17.15 -3.30 -31.25
C TYR A 413 16.17 -3.08 -32.39
N ASN A 414 15.97 -4.09 -33.25
CA ASN A 414 14.90 -4.09 -34.25
C ASN A 414 13.49 -4.19 -33.62
N VAL A 415 12.64 -3.20 -33.84
CA VAL A 415 11.22 -3.20 -33.46
C VAL A 415 10.40 -3.50 -34.71
N LYS A 416 9.77 -4.68 -34.74
CA LYS A 416 8.99 -5.13 -35.89
C LYS A 416 7.80 -4.22 -36.17
N ALA A 417 7.37 -4.17 -37.42
CA ALA A 417 6.13 -3.54 -37.85
C ALA A 417 4.94 -3.88 -36.94
N GLU A 418 4.12 -2.88 -36.61
CA GLU A 418 2.88 -3.00 -35.83
C GLU A 418 3.03 -3.80 -34.51
N SER A 419 4.18 -3.68 -33.84
CA SER A 419 4.52 -4.47 -32.65
C SER A 419 4.97 -3.62 -31.46
N ILE A 420 4.97 -4.23 -30.27
CA ILE A 420 5.55 -3.64 -29.05
C ILE A 420 6.72 -4.52 -28.64
N ARG A 421 7.90 -3.92 -28.48
CA ARG A 421 9.11 -4.60 -28.01
C ARG A 421 9.47 -4.14 -26.60
N SER A 422 9.68 -5.08 -25.70
CA SER A 422 10.30 -4.82 -24.39
C SER A 422 11.82 -4.94 -24.50
N ILE A 423 12.54 -3.95 -23.97
CA ILE A 423 14.00 -3.92 -23.91
C ILE A 423 14.40 -3.90 -22.45
N THR A 424 15.13 -4.92 -22.01
CA THR A 424 15.63 -5.05 -20.64
C THR A 424 17.14 -4.88 -20.64
N LEU A 425 17.63 -3.99 -19.77
CA LEU A 425 19.02 -3.55 -19.70
C LEU A 425 19.44 -3.47 -18.22
N PRO A 426 20.70 -3.80 -17.88
CA PRO A 426 21.18 -3.65 -16.52
C PRO A 426 21.36 -2.16 -16.18
N LEU A 427 20.94 -1.80 -14.96
CA LEU A 427 21.03 -0.47 -14.37
C LEU A 427 22.12 -0.47 -13.30
N ILE A 428 23.07 0.46 -13.44
CA ILE A 428 24.20 0.66 -12.54
C ILE A 428 23.87 1.82 -11.60
N ILE A 429 23.91 1.58 -10.29
CA ILE A 429 23.67 2.59 -9.26
C ILE A 429 25.01 3.12 -8.74
N LYS A 430 25.23 4.44 -8.85
CA LYS A 430 26.52 5.09 -8.56
C LYS A 430 26.55 5.82 -7.22
N LYS A 431 25.55 6.67 -6.95
CA LYS A 431 25.56 7.62 -5.83
C LYS A 431 24.23 7.59 -5.05
N PRO A 432 24.26 7.84 -3.74
CA PRO A 432 23.05 7.98 -2.94
C PRO A 432 22.34 9.32 -3.20
N THR A 433 21.01 9.32 -3.08
CA THR A 433 20.15 10.52 -3.18
C THR A 433 19.71 11.04 -1.80
N TYR A 434 20.07 10.35 -0.72
CA TYR A 434 19.73 10.67 0.68
C TYR A 434 18.22 10.91 0.87
N LYS A 435 17.79 12.08 1.35
CA LYS A 435 16.36 12.41 1.57
C LYS A 435 15.61 12.77 0.27
N LYS A 436 16.30 13.10 -0.82
CA LYS A 436 15.65 13.57 -2.07
C LYS A 436 15.15 12.38 -2.91
N ILE A 437 13.91 12.52 -3.40
CA ILE A 437 13.27 11.59 -4.34
C ILE A 437 13.37 12.20 -5.73
N TYR A 438 13.83 11.39 -6.69
CA TYR A 438 13.93 11.79 -8.09
C TYR A 438 12.79 11.15 -8.90
N GLU A 439 12.29 11.88 -9.89
CA GLU A 439 11.19 11.45 -10.75
C GLU A 439 11.67 11.27 -12.19
N ILE A 440 11.48 10.09 -12.76
CA ILE A 440 11.69 9.81 -14.18
C ILE A 440 10.35 9.94 -14.89
N SER A 441 10.23 10.95 -15.77
CA SER A 441 9.08 11.12 -16.67
C SER A 441 9.42 10.89 -18.13
N CYS A 442 10.71 10.92 -18.51
CA CYS A 442 11.17 10.79 -19.90
C CYS A 442 12.48 9.99 -20.01
N LEU A 443 12.77 9.52 -21.22
CA LEU A 443 14.03 8.88 -21.60
C LEU A 443 14.60 9.51 -22.86
N LYS A 444 15.92 9.49 -23.00
CA LYS A 444 16.59 9.86 -24.25
C LYS A 444 16.80 8.61 -25.10
N ILE A 445 16.21 8.55 -26.29
CA ILE A 445 16.27 7.38 -27.18
C ILE A 445 16.80 7.82 -28.56
N SER A 446 17.72 7.04 -29.13
CA SER A 446 18.19 7.19 -30.51
C SER A 446 17.51 6.14 -31.40
N ILE A 447 16.77 6.61 -32.40
CA ILE A 447 15.97 5.78 -33.31
C ILE A 447 16.50 6.00 -34.73
N LEU A 448 16.65 4.94 -35.53
CA LEU A 448 17.10 5.03 -36.93
C LEU A 448 18.44 5.77 -37.13
N LYS A 449 19.35 5.67 -36.15
CA LYS A 449 20.64 6.39 -36.10
C LYS A 449 20.51 7.93 -36.03
N LEU A 450 19.33 8.46 -35.72
CA LEU A 450 19.13 9.87 -35.43
C LEU A 450 19.75 10.23 -34.05
N PRO A 451 20.05 11.51 -33.80
CA PRO A 451 20.53 11.96 -32.49
C PRO A 451 19.55 11.61 -31.36
N LEU A 452 20.08 11.51 -30.14
CA LEU A 452 19.29 11.22 -28.94
C LEU A 452 18.21 12.29 -28.72
N GLN A 453 16.96 11.85 -28.65
CA GLN A 453 15.80 12.72 -28.42
C GLN A 453 15.05 12.30 -27.15
N LYS A 454 14.47 13.27 -26.43
CA LYS A 454 13.65 13.03 -25.24
C LYS A 454 12.25 12.53 -25.64
N PHE A 455 11.82 11.42 -25.05
CA PHE A 455 10.49 10.83 -25.18
C PHE A 455 9.85 10.65 -23.81
N ASP A 456 8.63 11.14 -23.63
CA ASP A 456 7.88 10.99 -22.38
C ASP A 456 7.31 9.58 -22.23
N ILE A 457 7.23 9.10 -20.99
CA ILE A 457 6.65 7.79 -20.63
C ILE A 457 5.14 7.87 -20.76
N ILE A 458 4.51 6.92 -21.45
CA ILE A 458 3.05 6.91 -21.69
C ILE A 458 2.44 5.61 -21.19
N ASN A 459 1.58 5.71 -20.17
CA ASN A 459 0.94 4.56 -19.55
C ASN A 459 -0.28 4.06 -20.35
N ASP A 460 -1.11 4.98 -20.84
CA ASP A 460 -2.31 4.62 -21.62
C ASP A 460 -2.76 5.77 -22.53
N SER A 461 -3.46 5.43 -23.61
CA SER A 461 -4.14 6.38 -24.49
C SER A 461 -5.60 6.53 -24.06
N ARG A 462 -6.07 7.75 -23.78
CA ARG A 462 -7.49 7.95 -23.46
C ARG A 462 -8.32 7.62 -24.70
N ARG A 463 -9.21 6.61 -24.62
CA ARG A 463 -10.33 6.48 -25.55
C ARG A 463 -11.24 7.68 -25.30
N SER A 464 -11.37 8.56 -26.28
CA SER A 464 -12.19 9.77 -26.19
C SER A 464 -13.63 9.41 -25.88
N ASN A 465 -14.10 9.71 -24.66
CA ASN A 465 -15.52 9.93 -24.42
C ASN A 465 -15.83 11.38 -24.84
N PRO A 466 -16.88 11.63 -25.65
CA PRO A 466 -17.15 12.94 -26.24
C PRO A 466 -17.94 13.86 -25.30
N VAL A 467 -17.51 14.02 -24.03
CA VAL A 467 -18.31 14.79 -23.04
C VAL A 467 -17.56 15.91 -22.31
N GLU A 468 -16.26 16.09 -22.52
CA GLU A 468 -15.54 17.19 -21.84
C GLU A 468 -14.78 18.06 -22.83
N GLU A 469 -15.50 19.05 -23.38
CA GLU A 469 -14.95 20.23 -24.03
C GLU A 469 -14.30 21.13 -22.97
N GLU A 470 -13.07 20.84 -22.51
CA GLU A 470 -12.18 21.85 -21.87
C GLU A 470 -10.73 21.41 -21.57
N ALA A 471 -10.15 20.43 -22.28
CA ALA A 471 -8.71 20.14 -22.13
C ALA A 471 -8.00 19.89 -23.47
N GLU A 472 -7.54 20.98 -24.10
CA GLU A 472 -6.69 20.97 -25.29
C GLU A 472 -5.28 20.36 -25.09
N TYR A 473 -4.96 19.83 -23.90
CA TYR A 473 -3.66 19.22 -23.62
C TYR A 473 -3.82 17.90 -22.88
N SER A 474 -3.97 16.80 -23.62
CA SER A 474 -3.37 15.46 -23.39
C SER A 474 -4.27 14.33 -23.88
N LYS A 475 -4.04 13.87 -25.12
CA LYS A 475 -4.65 12.62 -25.65
C LYS A 475 -4.13 11.35 -24.92
N CYS A 476 -3.13 11.48 -24.04
CA CYS A 476 -2.39 10.39 -23.41
C CYS A 476 -2.23 10.61 -21.90
N ILE A 477 -2.07 9.52 -21.16
CA ILE A 477 -1.77 9.52 -19.73
C ILE A 477 -0.27 9.31 -19.57
N TYR A 478 0.43 10.32 -19.05
CA TYR A 478 1.87 10.25 -18.83
C TYR A 478 2.22 9.43 -17.58
N GLY A 479 3.24 8.59 -17.70
CA GLY A 479 3.81 7.80 -16.62
C GLY A 479 4.92 8.56 -15.90
N LYS A 480 5.06 8.30 -14.60
CA LYS A 480 6.08 8.89 -13.73
C LYS A 480 6.60 7.82 -12.78
N LEU A 481 7.91 7.66 -12.70
CA LEU A 481 8.57 6.71 -11.80
C LEU A 481 9.35 7.46 -10.73
N LYS A 482 9.19 7.10 -9.45
CA LYS A 482 9.89 7.74 -8.33
C LYS A 482 10.98 6.83 -7.78
N ILE A 483 12.21 7.35 -7.68
CA ILE A 483 13.38 6.60 -7.21
C ILE A 483 14.04 7.31 -6.03
N LYS A 484 14.49 6.51 -5.06
CA LYS A 484 15.34 6.91 -3.93
C LYS A 484 16.50 5.94 -3.79
N ILE A 485 17.73 6.43 -3.71
CA ILE A 485 18.93 5.61 -3.56
C ILE A 485 19.55 5.92 -2.19
N LEU A 486 19.67 4.89 -1.36
CA LEU A 486 20.29 4.95 -0.04
C LEU A 486 21.77 4.56 -0.12
N PRO A 487 22.62 5.06 0.77
CA PRO A 487 24.03 4.67 0.81
C PRO A 487 24.19 3.18 1.12
N GLU A 488 25.40 2.64 0.91
CA GLU A 488 25.76 1.30 1.37
C GLU A 488 25.40 1.15 2.86
N GLN A 489 24.81 0.02 3.22
CA GLN A 489 24.28 -0.21 4.57
C GLN A 489 25.08 -1.30 5.27
N PRO A 490 25.26 -1.24 6.60
CA PRO A 490 25.90 -2.33 7.31
C PRO A 490 25.06 -3.61 7.20
N GLN A 491 25.73 -4.75 7.32
CA GLN A 491 25.08 -6.06 7.35
C GLN A 491 25.64 -6.84 8.54
N LEU A 492 24.77 -7.16 9.49
CA LEU A 492 25.12 -7.93 10.68
C LEU A 492 24.78 -9.40 10.46
N GLU A 493 25.72 -10.28 10.78
CA GLU A 493 25.59 -11.73 10.66
C GLU A 493 25.82 -12.38 12.02
N LEU A 494 24.97 -13.35 12.37
CA LEU A 494 25.17 -14.22 13.52
C LEU A 494 26.16 -15.34 13.15
N LEU A 495 27.28 -15.44 13.87
CA LEU A 495 28.25 -16.51 13.66
C LEU A 495 27.95 -17.72 14.54
N SER A 496 27.76 -17.50 15.84
CA SER A 496 27.58 -18.59 16.79
C SER A 496 26.99 -18.11 18.11
N THR A 497 26.32 -19.02 18.80
CA THR A 497 25.85 -18.83 20.17
C THR A 497 26.44 -19.92 21.06
N SER A 498 27.07 -19.53 22.18
CA SER A 498 27.68 -20.48 23.11
C SER A 498 26.64 -21.34 23.82
N LYS A 499 26.98 -22.57 24.23
CA LYS A 499 26.13 -23.49 25.01
C LYS A 499 24.83 -23.95 24.32
N MET A 500 24.53 -23.47 23.11
CA MET A 500 23.34 -23.82 22.33
C MET A 500 23.73 -24.52 21.04
N THR A 501 22.91 -25.48 20.61
CA THR A 501 23.08 -26.15 19.32
C THR A 501 21.95 -25.70 18.40
N ARG A 502 22.29 -25.08 17.27
CA ARG A 502 21.30 -24.53 16.32
C ARG A 502 20.27 -23.58 16.98
N ASN A 503 20.72 -22.75 17.92
CA ASN A 503 19.87 -21.84 18.71
C ASN A 503 18.79 -22.54 19.55
N SER A 504 18.89 -23.85 19.78
CA SER A 504 18.02 -24.59 20.70
C SER A 504 18.78 -24.95 21.98
N TRP A 505 18.10 -24.88 23.12
CA TRP A 505 18.67 -25.15 24.44
C TRP A 505 17.67 -25.88 25.35
N MET A 506 18.09 -27.00 25.93
CA MET A 506 17.35 -27.65 27.02
C MET A 506 17.83 -27.11 28.37
N MET A 507 16.89 -26.67 29.21
CA MET A 507 17.18 -26.13 30.54
C MET A 507 16.28 -26.75 31.61
N LEU A 508 16.81 -26.84 32.83
CA LEU A 508 16.03 -27.24 33.99
C LEU A 508 15.20 -26.06 34.50
N ASP A 509 13.94 -26.32 34.82
CA ASP A 509 13.04 -25.32 35.39
C ASP A 509 13.60 -24.79 36.71
N GLY A 510 13.59 -23.47 36.90
CA GLY A 510 14.12 -22.84 38.12
C GLY A 510 15.59 -22.41 38.06
N THR A 511 16.31 -22.61 36.94
CA THR A 511 17.75 -22.29 36.82
C THR A 511 18.02 -20.95 36.15
N LYS A 512 19.24 -20.42 36.34
CA LYS A 512 19.78 -19.25 35.63
C LYS A 512 21.06 -19.63 34.91
N THR A 513 21.22 -19.17 33.68
CA THR A 513 22.40 -19.51 32.88
C THR A 513 22.88 -18.35 32.02
N ASP A 514 24.19 -18.12 32.07
CA ASP A 514 24.85 -17.16 31.18
C ASP A 514 25.23 -17.80 29.84
N PHE A 515 25.07 -17.05 28.76
CA PHE A 515 25.48 -17.42 27.41
C PHE A 515 25.93 -16.20 26.61
N HIS A 516 26.72 -16.44 25.57
CA HIS A 516 27.32 -15.41 24.75
C HIS A 516 26.94 -15.59 23.28
N ILE A 517 26.67 -14.49 22.59
CA ILE A 517 26.33 -14.46 21.16
C ILE A 517 27.44 -13.76 20.40
N THR A 518 27.97 -14.39 19.36
CA THR A 518 29.02 -13.81 18.51
C THR A 518 28.42 -13.32 17.19
N VAL A 519 28.54 -12.02 16.93
CA VAL A 519 28.09 -11.39 15.68
C VAL A 519 29.25 -10.78 14.93
N ARG A 520 29.12 -10.71 13.60
CA ARG A 520 30.09 -10.08 12.71
C ARG A 520 29.42 -9.05 11.83
N ASN A 521 30.04 -7.88 11.71
CA ASN A 521 29.68 -6.92 10.67
C ASN A 521 30.33 -7.35 9.34
N LYS A 522 29.55 -7.91 8.41
CA LYS A 522 30.00 -8.39 7.09
C LYS A 522 30.30 -7.24 6.11
N SER A 523 29.88 -6.01 6.42
CA SER A 523 30.07 -4.90 5.49
C SER A 523 31.54 -4.52 5.34
N LEU A 524 31.91 -4.08 4.13
CA LEU A 524 33.29 -3.77 3.76
C LEU A 524 33.71 -2.36 4.20
N SER A 525 32.78 -1.41 4.18
CA SER A 525 33.06 0.02 4.38
C SER A 525 32.26 0.65 5.53
N CYS A 526 31.18 0.02 5.98
CA CYS A 526 30.17 0.63 6.84
C CYS A 526 30.31 0.21 8.32
N ALA A 527 30.49 1.18 9.22
CA ALA A 527 30.40 0.90 10.66
C ALA A 527 28.93 0.89 11.12
N ILE A 528 28.63 0.08 12.13
CA ILE A 528 27.36 0.12 12.86
C ILE A 528 27.56 1.06 14.05
N ASN A 529 26.80 2.16 14.12
CA ASN A 529 26.91 3.17 15.18
C ASN A 529 25.69 3.22 16.11
N HIS A 530 24.61 2.54 15.74
CA HIS A 530 23.40 2.41 16.55
C HIS A 530 23.09 0.94 16.70
N ILE A 531 22.99 0.45 17.94
CA ILE A 531 22.67 -0.95 18.25
C ILE A 531 21.72 -0.97 19.43
N LYS A 532 20.64 -1.73 19.28
CA LYS A 532 19.68 -2.00 20.34
C LYS A 532 19.26 -3.46 20.26
N ILE A 533 19.43 -4.18 21.36
CA ILE A 533 19.01 -5.57 21.49
C ILE A 533 17.69 -5.60 22.25
N ILE A 534 16.72 -6.31 21.68
CA ILE A 534 15.39 -6.40 22.28
C ILE A 534 14.91 -7.86 22.28
N PRO A 535 14.80 -8.50 23.46
CA PRO A 535 14.19 -9.81 23.56
C PRO A 535 12.67 -9.70 23.38
N MET A 536 12.09 -10.70 22.73
CA MET A 536 10.65 -10.89 22.60
C MET A 536 10.32 -12.35 22.86
N ASN A 537 9.59 -12.64 23.93
CA ASN A 537 9.21 -14.01 24.25
C ASN A 537 7.96 -14.45 23.45
N ASN A 538 7.79 -15.77 23.33
CA ASN A 538 6.64 -16.37 22.65
C ASN A 538 5.29 -15.96 23.27
N ILE A 539 5.22 -15.76 24.59
CA ILE A 539 3.99 -15.43 25.30
C ILE A 539 3.50 -14.01 24.96
N GLU A 540 4.40 -13.04 24.91
CA GLU A 540 4.13 -11.67 24.46
C GLU A 540 3.64 -11.65 23.01
N GLN A 541 4.24 -12.47 22.14
CA GLN A 541 3.85 -12.56 20.73
C GLN A 541 2.45 -13.17 20.52
N MET A 542 2.04 -14.10 21.38
CA MET A 542 0.72 -14.75 21.31
C MET A 542 -0.42 -13.89 21.90
N LEU A 543 -0.09 -12.81 22.62
CA LEU A 543 -1.07 -12.02 23.35
C LEU A 543 -1.86 -11.09 22.41
N LYS A 544 -3.19 -11.19 22.44
CA LYS A 544 -4.05 -10.28 21.68
C LYS A 544 -4.00 -8.87 22.24
N PRO A 545 -4.10 -7.83 21.40
CA PRO A 545 -4.05 -6.45 21.85
C PRO A 545 -5.28 -6.04 22.68
N ASP A 546 -6.22 -6.91 23.02
CA ASP A 546 -7.40 -6.61 23.86
C ASP A 546 -7.56 -7.57 25.04
N TYR A 547 -6.51 -8.32 25.39
CA TYR A 547 -6.54 -9.42 26.37
C TYR A 547 -7.17 -9.03 27.72
N TRP A 548 -6.95 -7.80 28.20
CA TRP A 548 -7.39 -7.35 29.53
C TRP A 548 -8.89 -7.10 29.65
N LYS A 549 -9.61 -6.99 28.52
CA LYS A 549 -11.05 -6.65 28.54
C LYS A 549 -11.93 -7.77 29.09
N LYS A 550 -11.47 -9.02 29.00
CA LYS A 550 -12.26 -10.23 29.31
C LYS A 550 -11.80 -10.95 30.58
N MET A 551 -10.74 -10.48 31.23
CA MET A 551 -10.16 -11.13 32.41
C MET A 551 -10.64 -10.45 33.70
N PRO A 552 -10.95 -11.23 34.75
CA PRO A 552 -11.24 -10.66 36.07
C PRO A 552 -9.95 -10.03 36.66
N PRO A 553 -10.08 -9.06 37.59
CA PRO A 553 -8.95 -8.29 38.09
C PRO A 553 -7.83 -9.11 38.76
N ASP A 554 -8.17 -10.21 39.42
CA ASP A 554 -7.24 -11.12 40.07
C ASP A 554 -6.37 -11.89 39.05
N ASP A 555 -6.98 -12.49 38.03
CA ASP A 555 -6.25 -13.20 36.97
C ASP A 555 -5.42 -12.25 36.12
N LEU A 556 -5.97 -11.05 35.84
CA LEU A 556 -5.27 -10.03 35.09
C LEU A 556 -3.97 -9.62 35.80
N TYR A 557 -4.00 -9.41 37.11
CA TYR A 557 -2.80 -9.05 37.87
C TYR A 557 -1.73 -10.13 37.79
N ILE A 558 -2.09 -11.40 38.01
CA ILE A 558 -1.13 -12.52 37.99
C ILE A 558 -0.45 -12.63 36.63
N MET A 559 -1.25 -12.59 35.56
CA MET A 559 -0.73 -12.68 34.19
C MET A 559 0.17 -11.47 33.86
N GLU A 560 -0.22 -10.25 34.24
CA GLU A 560 0.58 -9.06 33.99
C GLU A 560 1.88 -9.01 34.79
N LYS A 561 1.86 -9.51 36.02
CA LYS A 561 3.06 -9.63 36.85
C LYS A 561 4.06 -10.56 36.20
N GLN A 562 3.57 -11.67 35.64
CA GLN A 562 4.38 -12.62 34.90
C GLN A 562 4.94 -12.01 33.60
N LEU A 563 4.12 -11.28 32.83
CA LEU A 563 4.57 -10.62 31.61
C LEU A 563 5.61 -9.50 31.89
N ASP A 564 5.38 -8.68 32.94
CA ASP A 564 6.34 -7.64 33.33
C ASP A 564 7.69 -8.26 33.71
N TRP A 565 7.66 -9.35 34.46
CA TRP A 565 8.87 -10.11 34.80
C TRP A 565 9.54 -10.71 33.56
N LEU A 566 8.79 -11.33 32.66
CA LEU A 566 9.32 -11.90 31.41
C LEU A 566 10.00 -10.83 30.54
N SER A 567 9.41 -9.64 30.44
CA SER A 567 9.95 -8.56 29.62
C SER A 567 11.24 -7.94 30.18
N LYS A 568 11.39 -7.90 31.52
CA LYS A 568 12.51 -7.22 32.19
C LYS A 568 13.62 -8.16 32.65
N SER A 569 13.27 -9.38 33.04
CA SER A 569 14.16 -10.26 33.82
C SER A 569 14.52 -11.56 33.11
N CYS A 570 13.68 -12.07 32.20
CA CYS A 570 13.91 -13.35 31.53
C CYS A 570 15.22 -13.36 30.72
N VAL A 571 15.46 -12.32 29.91
CA VAL A 571 16.71 -12.16 29.16
C VAL A 571 17.36 -10.85 29.56
N ARG A 572 18.46 -10.93 30.31
CA ARG A 572 19.24 -9.74 30.70
C ARG A 572 20.48 -9.59 29.84
N ILE A 573 20.69 -8.37 29.34
CA ILE A 573 21.89 -8.02 28.57
C ILE A 573 22.92 -7.45 29.55
N ILE A 574 24.11 -8.05 29.60
CA ILE A 574 25.16 -7.65 30.55
C ILE A 574 25.98 -6.49 29.98
N LYS A 575 26.41 -6.59 28.71
CA LYS A 575 27.27 -5.59 28.07
C LYS A 575 26.92 -5.40 26.59
N LEU A 576 26.75 -4.15 26.17
CA LEU A 576 26.49 -3.77 24.78
C LEU A 576 27.63 -2.89 24.23
N PRO A 577 28.25 -3.24 23.09
CA PRO A 577 29.15 -2.36 22.36
C PRO A 577 28.39 -1.18 21.75
N THR A 578 29.02 -0.01 21.72
CA THR A 578 28.46 1.21 21.11
C THR A 578 28.68 1.29 19.61
N VAL A 579 29.78 0.73 19.09
CA VAL A 579 30.13 0.75 17.68
C VAL A 579 30.72 -0.60 17.25
N ILE A 580 30.34 -1.10 16.07
CA ILE A 580 30.96 -2.27 15.42
C ILE A 580 31.56 -1.83 14.08
N LYS A 581 32.89 -1.89 13.96
CA LYS A 581 33.62 -1.51 12.74
C LYS A 581 33.35 -2.50 11.59
N PRO A 582 33.63 -2.11 10.33
CA PRO A 582 33.59 -3.03 9.19
C PRO A 582 34.46 -4.27 9.46
N ASN A 583 33.97 -5.46 9.11
CA ASN A 583 34.62 -6.75 9.34
C ASN A 583 34.97 -7.10 10.80
N GLU A 584 34.49 -6.32 11.78
CA GLU A 584 34.72 -6.61 13.19
C GLU A 584 33.76 -7.71 13.70
N THR A 585 34.28 -8.57 14.58
CA THR A 585 33.53 -9.62 15.25
C THR A 585 33.46 -9.30 16.75
N ILE A 586 32.25 -9.25 17.31
CA ILE A 586 32.02 -8.92 18.72
C ILE A 586 31.14 -9.97 19.39
N THR A 587 31.37 -10.21 20.68
CA THR A 587 30.57 -11.07 21.54
C THR A 587 29.69 -10.25 22.48
N PHE A 588 28.41 -10.60 22.57
CA PHE A 588 27.45 -10.09 23.56
C PHE A 588 27.30 -11.10 24.69
N ASP A 589 27.29 -10.61 25.93
CA ASP A 589 27.09 -11.43 27.12
C ASP A 589 25.64 -11.27 27.63
N LEU A 590 24.91 -12.38 27.74
CA LEU A 590 23.50 -12.43 28.14
C LEU A 590 23.28 -13.47 29.26
N GLU A 591 22.33 -13.19 30.14
CA GLU A 591 21.82 -14.15 31.13
C GLU A 591 20.37 -14.51 30.79
N LEU A 592 20.07 -15.81 30.80
CA LEU A 592 18.71 -16.35 30.70
C LEU A 592 18.25 -16.83 32.08
N ASP A 593 17.23 -16.18 32.62
CA ASP A 593 16.61 -16.50 33.91
C ASP A 593 15.31 -17.28 33.70
N ASN A 594 15.31 -18.57 34.05
CA ASN A 594 14.15 -19.45 33.94
C ASN A 594 13.41 -19.65 35.27
N THR A 595 13.69 -18.83 36.29
CA THR A 595 13.12 -19.04 37.63
C THR A 595 11.59 -18.92 37.66
N ALA A 596 11.02 -17.87 37.06
CA ALA A 596 9.58 -17.60 37.07
C ALA A 596 8.88 -17.74 35.69
N VAL A 597 9.55 -18.40 34.75
CA VAL A 597 9.02 -18.62 33.39
C VAL A 597 7.87 -19.65 33.40
N PRO A 598 6.70 -19.39 32.80
CA PRO A 598 5.59 -20.35 32.78
C PRO A 598 5.88 -21.57 31.90
N PHE A 599 5.15 -22.67 32.12
CA PHE A 599 5.35 -23.93 31.40
C PHE A 599 5.08 -23.89 29.89
N ASN A 600 4.34 -22.87 29.41
CA ASN A 600 4.09 -22.68 27.99
C ASN A 600 5.17 -21.83 27.29
N PHE A 601 6.24 -21.46 27.99
CA PHE A 601 7.40 -20.83 27.38
C PHE A 601 8.18 -21.85 26.55
N THR A 602 8.31 -21.56 25.26
CA THR A 602 9.01 -22.41 24.29
C THR A 602 10.25 -21.74 23.71
N GLY A 603 10.48 -20.46 24.02
CA GLY A 603 11.58 -19.70 23.44
C GLY A 603 11.32 -18.20 23.36
N PHE A 604 12.29 -17.50 22.78
CA PHE A 604 12.27 -16.06 22.55
C PHE A 604 13.02 -15.71 21.27
N ASP A 605 12.61 -14.61 20.64
CA ASP A 605 13.33 -14.01 19.53
C ASP A 605 14.18 -12.85 20.05
N LEU A 606 15.47 -12.87 19.71
CA LEU A 606 16.36 -11.76 19.98
C LEU A 606 16.40 -10.83 18.76
N LEU A 607 15.73 -9.69 18.87
CA LEU A 607 15.70 -8.68 17.83
C LEU A 607 16.85 -7.69 18.04
N ILE A 608 17.84 -7.71 17.15
CA ILE A 608 18.93 -6.75 17.12
C ILE A 608 18.58 -5.66 16.10
N GLU A 609 18.20 -4.48 16.57
CA GLU A 609 18.05 -3.29 15.74
C GLU A 609 19.43 -2.62 15.61
N TYR A 610 19.97 -2.58 14.39
CA TYR A 610 21.29 -2.05 14.13
C TYR A 610 21.27 -1.08 12.95
N GLY A 611 22.16 -0.10 12.93
CA GLY A 611 22.11 0.92 11.90
C GLY A 611 23.33 1.82 11.81
N MET A 612 23.24 2.73 10.84
CA MET A 612 24.18 3.82 10.64
C MET A 612 23.44 5.16 10.61
N SER A 613 24.07 6.22 11.11
CA SER A 613 23.62 7.58 10.87
C SER A 613 24.02 8.02 9.47
N ALA A 614 23.18 8.80 8.79
CA ALA A 614 23.56 9.46 7.56
C ALA A 614 24.77 10.40 7.81
N THR A 615 25.59 10.64 6.78
CA THR A 615 26.75 11.54 6.84
C THR A 615 26.38 12.95 7.31
N ASP A 616 25.14 13.36 7.02
CA ASP A 616 24.61 14.69 7.33
C ASP A 616 23.87 14.70 8.68
N GLU A 617 23.95 13.62 9.46
CA GLU A 617 23.25 13.36 10.74
C GLU A 617 21.72 13.57 10.71
N SER A 618 21.15 13.72 9.51
CA SER A 618 19.74 14.09 9.35
C SER A 618 18.77 12.93 9.57
N CYS A 619 19.23 11.68 9.47
CA CYS A 619 18.44 10.46 9.71
C CYS A 619 19.34 9.28 10.09
N ILE A 620 18.71 8.25 10.67
CA ILE A 620 19.33 6.97 11.00
C ILE A 620 18.68 5.89 10.13
N TYR A 621 19.53 5.12 9.45
CA TYR A 621 19.10 3.95 8.68
C TYR A 621 19.20 2.71 9.58
N LEU A 622 18.05 2.10 9.87
CA LEU A 622 17.93 0.95 10.77
C LEU A 622 17.59 -0.32 10.00
N LYS A 623 18.30 -1.40 10.31
CA LYS A 623 17.98 -2.78 9.93
C LYS A 623 17.68 -3.60 11.17
N LYS A 624 17.03 -4.74 10.98
CA LYS A 624 16.67 -5.65 12.07
C LYS A 624 17.21 -7.03 11.77
N LEU A 625 17.88 -7.63 12.75
CA LEU A 625 18.27 -9.03 12.71
C LEU A 625 17.45 -9.76 13.78
N SER A 626 16.55 -10.63 13.37
CA SER A 626 15.79 -11.48 14.30
C SER A 626 16.49 -12.84 14.43
N ILE A 627 16.84 -13.21 15.66
CA ILE A 627 17.46 -14.50 15.96
C ILE A 627 16.49 -15.31 16.82
N PRO A 628 15.84 -16.34 16.27
CA PRO A 628 14.95 -17.19 17.05
C PRO A 628 15.76 -18.13 17.94
N TYR A 629 15.38 -18.21 19.21
CA TYR A 629 15.92 -19.16 20.18
C TYR A 629 14.81 -20.06 20.72
N GLU A 630 15.05 -21.35 20.65
CA GLU A 630 14.13 -22.36 21.18
C GLU A 630 14.63 -22.87 22.54
N VAL A 631 13.75 -22.86 23.53
CA VAL A 631 14.07 -23.31 24.89
C VAL A 631 13.15 -24.45 25.27
N THR A 632 13.73 -25.61 25.56
CA THR A 632 13.02 -26.78 26.09
C THR A 632 13.18 -26.82 27.60
N LEU A 633 12.14 -26.43 28.32
CA LEU A 633 12.10 -26.50 29.78
C LEU A 633 11.77 -27.92 30.25
N ARG A 634 12.67 -28.49 31.07
CA ARG A 634 12.44 -29.77 31.76
C ARG A 634 12.05 -29.50 33.20
N ARG A 635 10.96 -30.12 33.64
CA ARG A 635 10.45 -29.98 35.01
C ARG A 635 11.37 -30.68 35.99
N THR A 636 11.81 -29.95 36.99
CA THR A 636 12.73 -30.45 38.02
C THR A 636 11.95 -30.86 39.27
N ILE A 637 11.26 -29.89 39.88
CA ILE A 637 10.39 -30.08 41.04
C ILE A 637 8.98 -29.66 40.66
N GLU A 638 8.00 -30.49 41.01
CA GLU A 638 6.58 -30.16 40.92
C GLU A 638 5.98 -30.05 42.33
N VAL A 639 5.00 -29.16 42.51
CA VAL A 639 4.21 -29.08 43.76
C VAL A 639 2.75 -29.46 43.46
N PRO A 640 2.43 -30.76 43.30
CA PRO A 640 1.10 -31.21 42.88
C PRO A 640 -0.03 -30.94 43.88
N SER A 641 0.26 -30.81 45.17
CA SER A 641 -0.76 -30.63 46.21
C SER A 641 -0.31 -29.62 47.27
N MET A 642 -1.26 -28.79 47.69
CA MET A 642 -1.12 -27.82 48.75
C MET A 642 -2.37 -27.85 49.64
N ASP A 643 -2.21 -28.24 50.89
CA ASP A 643 -3.29 -28.27 51.89
C ASP A 643 -2.99 -27.33 53.05
N ILE A 644 -4.03 -26.77 53.67
CA ILE A 644 -3.92 -25.91 54.85
C ILE A 644 -4.75 -26.49 55.99
N ILE A 645 -4.10 -26.73 57.13
CA ILE A 645 -4.71 -27.35 58.30
C ILE A 645 -4.53 -26.43 59.52
N PRO A 646 -5.58 -26.15 60.31
CA PRO A 646 -5.45 -25.41 61.55
C PRO A 646 -4.69 -26.21 62.61
N LEU A 647 -3.84 -25.53 63.39
CA LEU A 647 -3.15 -26.16 64.52
C LEU A 647 -3.93 -25.95 65.82
N ASN A 648 -4.56 -27.02 66.33
CA ASN A 648 -5.45 -26.92 67.50
C ASN A 648 -4.85 -27.48 68.80
N GLU A 649 -3.77 -28.26 68.72
CA GLU A 649 -3.15 -28.92 69.87
C GLU A 649 -1.67 -28.56 70.01
N LEU A 650 -1.16 -28.68 71.24
CA LEU A 650 0.25 -28.59 71.57
C LEU A 650 0.92 -29.96 71.43
N PHE A 651 2.15 -29.97 70.95
CA PHE A 651 2.94 -31.20 70.81
C PHE A 651 3.61 -31.58 72.13
N SER A 652 3.72 -32.87 72.38
CA SER A 652 4.53 -33.37 73.49
C SER A 652 6.01 -33.08 73.24
N SER A 653 6.78 -32.78 74.30
CA SER A 653 8.23 -32.50 74.22
C SER A 653 9.08 -33.62 73.61
N GLN A 654 8.52 -34.80 73.38
CA GLN A 654 9.18 -35.94 72.71
C GLN A 654 9.35 -35.75 71.19
N VAL A 655 8.66 -34.78 70.58
CA VAL A 655 8.65 -34.55 69.12
C VAL A 655 9.36 -33.23 68.73
N GLU A 656 10.13 -32.63 69.64
CA GLU A 656 10.84 -31.35 69.42
C GLU A 656 11.97 -31.42 68.38
N ASN A 657 12.32 -32.59 67.85
CA ASN A 657 13.37 -32.76 66.82
C ASN A 657 12.90 -32.42 65.39
N VAL A 658 11.63 -32.09 65.19
CA VAL A 658 11.07 -31.76 63.87
C VAL A 658 11.08 -30.24 63.68
N ASP A 659 11.64 -29.77 62.57
CA ASP A 659 11.91 -28.36 62.26
C ASP A 659 10.71 -27.41 62.51
N TRP A 660 9.53 -27.74 61.99
CA TRP A 660 8.34 -26.89 62.15
C TRP A 660 7.76 -26.92 63.56
N ILE A 661 7.91 -28.03 64.29
CA ILE A 661 7.46 -28.15 65.69
C ILE A 661 8.36 -27.31 66.59
N GLU A 662 9.68 -27.42 66.40
CA GLU A 662 10.67 -26.61 67.10
C GLU A 662 10.40 -25.11 66.88
N TYR A 663 10.15 -24.71 65.63
CA TYR A 663 9.81 -23.32 65.30
C TYR A 663 8.56 -22.83 66.04
N VAL A 664 7.44 -23.55 65.97
CA VAL A 664 6.19 -23.13 66.63
C VAL A 664 6.36 -23.07 68.15
N MET A 665 6.98 -24.09 68.75
CA MET A 665 7.20 -24.13 70.20
C MET A 665 8.15 -23.02 70.66
N SER A 666 9.19 -22.70 69.89
CA SER A 666 10.10 -21.60 70.22
C SER A 666 9.40 -20.24 70.17
N LYS A 667 8.55 -19.99 69.16
CA LYS A 667 7.77 -18.75 69.04
C LYS A 667 6.73 -18.60 70.16
N ILE A 668 6.05 -19.68 70.54
CA ILE A 668 5.09 -19.69 71.68
C ILE A 668 5.83 -19.43 73.01
N ARG A 669 7.03 -20.01 73.21
CA ARG A 669 7.84 -19.74 74.41
C ARG A 669 8.35 -18.30 74.47
N ALA A 670 8.62 -17.69 73.32
CA ALA A 670 9.15 -16.32 73.22
C ALA A 670 8.07 -15.24 73.40
N GLU A 671 6.86 -15.46 72.88
CA GLU A 671 5.74 -14.49 72.97
C GLU A 671 4.60 -15.07 73.83
N SER A 672 4.42 -14.54 75.04
CA SER A 672 3.39 -15.01 75.99
C SER A 672 1.93 -14.90 75.50
N ASN A 673 1.70 -14.13 74.43
CA ASN A 673 0.38 -13.92 73.85
C ASN A 673 0.05 -14.88 72.71
N LEU A 674 1.02 -15.67 72.24
CA LEU A 674 0.84 -16.63 71.15
C LEU A 674 0.33 -17.98 71.67
N HIS A 675 -0.70 -18.50 71.00
CA HIS A 675 -1.22 -19.85 71.23
C HIS A 675 -1.02 -20.71 69.97
N SER A 676 -1.07 -22.03 70.12
CA SER A 676 -1.01 -22.97 68.97
C SER A 676 -2.05 -22.66 67.90
N ARG A 677 -3.23 -22.19 68.33
CA ARG A 677 -4.37 -21.81 67.47
C ARG A 677 -4.09 -20.62 66.56
N ASP A 678 -3.04 -19.84 66.85
CA ASP A 678 -2.61 -18.72 66.00
C ASP A 678 -1.79 -19.19 64.80
N PHE A 679 -1.38 -20.47 64.78
CA PHE A 679 -0.65 -21.08 63.68
C PHE A 679 -1.56 -21.98 62.84
N ILE A 680 -1.20 -22.10 61.58
CA ILE A 680 -1.75 -23.04 60.60
C ILE A 680 -0.57 -23.78 59.96
N LEU A 681 -0.81 -25.00 59.49
CA LEU A 681 0.17 -25.81 58.81
C LEU A 681 -0.13 -25.81 57.31
N LEU A 682 0.83 -25.34 56.52
CA LEU A 682 0.83 -25.45 55.07
C LEU A 682 1.56 -26.72 54.67
N LEU A 683 0.84 -27.68 54.12
CA LEU A 683 1.36 -28.97 53.68
C LEU A 683 1.63 -28.87 52.18
N LEU A 684 2.89 -29.02 51.77
CA LEU A 684 3.31 -28.96 50.38
C LEU A 684 3.88 -30.32 49.97
N ASP A 685 3.26 -30.94 48.97
CA ASP A 685 3.80 -32.16 48.36
C ASP A 685 4.80 -31.77 47.29
N PHE A 686 6.09 -32.06 47.53
CA PHE A 686 7.17 -31.83 46.56
C PHE A 686 7.48 -33.13 45.83
N ARG A 687 7.25 -33.15 44.52
CA ARG A 687 7.56 -34.27 43.64
C ARG A 687 8.83 -33.98 42.84
N ASN A 688 9.83 -34.85 42.94
CA ASN A 688 11.00 -34.79 42.07
C ASN A 688 10.68 -35.48 40.73
N SER A 689 10.62 -34.69 39.65
CA SER A 689 10.37 -35.18 38.29
C SER A 689 11.64 -35.31 37.46
N TRP A 690 12.82 -35.06 38.06
CA TRP A 690 14.11 -35.25 37.45
C TRP A 690 14.69 -36.64 37.75
N ILE A 691 15.71 -37.02 36.99
CA ILE A 691 16.38 -38.32 37.08
C ILE A 691 17.37 -38.43 38.24
N ASP A 692 17.83 -37.30 38.78
CA ASP A 692 18.76 -37.25 39.93
C ASP A 692 18.00 -36.93 41.22
N GLY A 693 18.52 -37.38 42.37
CA GLY A 693 18.03 -37.00 43.68
C GLY A 693 18.24 -35.49 43.92
N ILE A 694 17.28 -34.85 44.58
CA ILE A 694 17.30 -33.39 44.79
C ILE A 694 17.32 -33.09 46.29
N LYS A 695 18.18 -32.16 46.69
CA LYS A 695 18.18 -31.58 48.03
C LYS A 695 17.45 -30.23 47.98
N LEU A 696 16.46 -30.05 48.82
CA LEU A 696 15.61 -28.86 48.83
C LEU A 696 15.55 -28.22 50.21
N ASN A 697 15.42 -26.89 50.22
CA ASN A 697 15.25 -26.08 51.41
C ASN A 697 14.07 -25.13 51.21
N VAL A 698 13.07 -25.23 52.08
CA VAL A 698 11.87 -24.38 52.10
C VAL A 698 12.01 -23.31 53.18
N GLN A 699 11.67 -22.08 52.82
CA GLN A 699 11.72 -20.90 53.68
C GLN A 699 10.37 -20.18 53.64
N PHE A 700 9.90 -19.71 54.79
CA PHE A 700 8.70 -18.90 54.92
C PHE A 700 8.88 -17.89 56.06
N GLU A 701 8.95 -16.60 55.73
CA GLU A 701 9.27 -15.54 56.72
C GLU A 701 10.55 -15.88 57.52
N ASP A 702 10.41 -16.06 58.85
CA ASP A 702 11.49 -16.41 59.77
C ASP A 702 11.74 -17.93 59.83
N PHE A 703 10.84 -18.75 59.29
CA PHE A 703 10.98 -20.20 59.29
C PHE A 703 11.90 -20.66 58.16
N THR A 704 12.90 -21.46 58.51
CA THR A 704 13.77 -22.17 57.56
C THR A 704 13.75 -23.65 57.92
N SER A 705 13.38 -24.48 56.95
CA SER A 705 13.36 -25.93 57.14
C SER A 705 14.76 -26.55 57.12
N ASN A 706 14.84 -27.80 57.58
CA ASN A 706 16.02 -28.64 57.35
C ASN A 706 16.18 -28.99 55.85
N GLU A 707 17.38 -29.42 55.44
CA GLU A 707 17.59 -29.89 54.07
C GLU A 707 16.86 -31.23 53.87
N TYR A 708 15.83 -31.24 53.01
CA TYR A 708 15.11 -32.46 52.65
C TYR A 708 15.72 -33.07 51.40
N HIS A 709 15.90 -34.39 51.40
CA HIS A 709 16.35 -35.15 50.24
C HIS A 709 15.16 -35.87 49.60
N VAL A 710 14.89 -35.58 48.32
CA VAL A 710 13.81 -36.17 47.54
C VAL A 710 14.39 -36.95 46.38
N GLU A 711 14.28 -38.27 46.47
CA GLU A 711 14.75 -39.21 45.44
C GLU A 711 14.02 -39.01 44.11
N ALA A 712 14.64 -39.45 43.02
CA ALA A 712 14.05 -39.37 41.68
C ALA A 712 12.67 -40.03 41.64
N SER A 713 11.69 -39.36 41.02
CA SER A 713 10.30 -39.80 40.91
C SER A 713 9.54 -39.99 42.24
N HIS A 714 10.10 -39.56 43.38
CA HIS A 714 9.43 -39.61 44.67
C HIS A 714 8.75 -38.29 45.02
N THR A 715 7.71 -38.39 45.85
CA THR A 715 7.00 -37.24 46.43
C THR A 715 7.25 -37.22 47.93
N SER A 716 7.65 -36.06 48.45
CA SER A 716 7.84 -35.83 49.88
C SER A 716 6.96 -34.66 50.35
N ARG A 717 6.21 -34.87 51.43
CA ARG A 717 5.38 -33.84 52.03
C ARG A 717 6.19 -33.03 53.03
N ILE A 718 6.22 -31.72 52.85
CA ILE A 718 6.91 -30.79 53.74
C ILE A 718 5.89 -29.88 54.39
N ILE A 719 6.02 -29.70 55.70
CA ILE A 719 5.10 -28.91 56.51
C ILE A 719 5.74 -27.56 56.82
N VAL A 720 5.06 -26.49 56.46
CA VAL A 720 5.49 -25.11 56.71
C VAL A 720 4.52 -24.47 57.73
N PRO A 721 4.99 -24.08 58.92
CA PRO A 721 4.15 -23.42 59.91
C PRO A 721 3.96 -21.93 59.54
N ILE A 722 2.70 -21.49 59.47
CA ILE A 722 2.34 -20.11 59.09
C ILE A 722 1.50 -19.49 60.20
N LYS A 723 1.78 -18.25 60.56
CA LYS A 723 0.94 -17.48 61.51
C LYS A 723 -0.31 -16.97 60.79
N LYS A 724 -1.48 -17.11 61.41
CA LYS A 724 -2.75 -16.56 60.89
C LYS A 724 -2.64 -15.05 60.68
N ILE A 725 -3.27 -14.57 59.62
CA ILE A 725 -3.24 -13.15 59.26
C ILE A 725 -4.27 -12.41 60.11
N ASP A 726 -3.83 -11.40 60.86
CA ASP A 726 -4.72 -10.57 61.66
C ASP A 726 -5.61 -9.69 60.78
N TYR A 727 -6.93 -9.93 60.84
CA TYR A 727 -7.93 -9.17 60.09
C TYR A 727 -7.98 -7.68 60.46
N LYS A 728 -7.63 -7.33 61.70
CA LYS A 728 -7.61 -5.92 62.16
C LYS A 728 -6.49 -5.14 61.49
N LYS A 729 -5.37 -5.82 61.18
CA LYS A 729 -4.18 -5.21 60.59
C LYS A 729 -4.28 -5.07 59.06
N TYR A 730 -4.82 -6.06 58.36
CA TYR A 730 -4.68 -6.14 56.89
C TYR A 730 -5.95 -5.80 56.07
N ASN A 731 -7.14 -5.77 56.70
CA ASN A 731 -8.44 -5.38 56.11
C ASN A 731 -8.62 -5.67 54.60
N PHE A 732 -8.42 -6.94 54.19
CA PHE A 732 -8.42 -7.33 52.77
C PHE A 732 -9.76 -7.10 52.04
N GLU A 733 -10.86 -6.90 52.77
CA GLU A 733 -12.17 -6.56 52.20
C GLU A 733 -12.13 -5.27 51.38
N ASN A 734 -11.41 -4.27 51.90
CA ASN A 734 -11.35 -2.93 51.33
C ASN A 734 -10.11 -2.70 50.46
N THR A 735 -9.12 -3.58 50.52
CA THR A 735 -7.85 -3.43 49.80
C THR A 735 -8.03 -3.82 48.32
N PRO A 736 -8.01 -2.86 47.38
CA PRO A 736 -8.20 -3.17 45.96
C PRO A 736 -7.00 -3.93 45.40
N ILE A 737 -7.25 -4.79 44.42
CA ILE A 737 -6.17 -5.48 43.69
C ILE A 737 -5.38 -4.42 42.90
N PRO A 738 -4.04 -4.37 43.05
CA PRO A 738 -3.21 -3.37 42.40
C PRO A 738 -3.22 -3.54 40.88
N ARG A 739 -2.95 -2.45 40.15
CA ARG A 739 -2.83 -2.44 38.69
C ARG A 739 -1.37 -2.22 38.31
N ILE A 740 -0.83 -3.08 37.45
CA ILE A 740 0.53 -2.93 36.91
C ILE A 740 0.53 -1.84 35.82
N TYR A 741 -0.50 -1.88 34.97
CA TYR A 741 -0.99 -0.92 33.98
C TYR A 741 -1.76 0.34 34.45
N PRO A 742 -1.20 1.52 34.83
CA PRO A 742 -2.04 2.71 35.06
C PRO A 742 -2.64 3.25 33.74
N GLY A 743 -3.86 3.79 33.76
CA GLY A 743 -4.46 4.48 32.59
C GLY A 743 -5.55 3.74 31.80
N ARG A 744 -5.92 2.51 32.18
CA ARG A 744 -6.98 1.76 31.49
C ARG A 744 -8.39 2.07 32.03
N GLN A 745 -9.33 2.39 31.14
CA GLN A 745 -10.77 2.34 31.45
C GLN A 745 -11.23 0.88 31.50
N PHE A 746 -11.65 0.42 32.68
CA PHE A 746 -12.17 -0.92 32.88
C PHE A 746 -13.68 -0.91 32.61
N ILE A 747 -14.17 -1.84 31.79
CA ILE A 747 -15.61 -2.09 31.66
C ILE A 747 -16.00 -2.90 32.90
N GLN A 748 -17.00 -2.42 33.64
CA GLN A 748 -17.44 -2.92 34.94
C GLN A 748 -17.49 -4.47 34.97
N SER A 749 -16.79 -5.09 35.94
CA SER A 749 -16.58 -6.55 36.01
C SER A 749 -17.85 -7.40 36.17
N GLY A 750 -19.03 -6.78 36.25
CA GLY A 750 -20.32 -7.46 36.46
C GLY A 750 -20.48 -8.16 37.81
N LEU A 751 -19.52 -7.99 38.73
CA LEU A 751 -19.50 -8.65 40.03
C LEU A 751 -20.27 -7.86 41.08
N ASN A 752 -20.97 -8.58 41.96
CA ASN A 752 -21.60 -8.00 43.15
C ASN A 752 -20.54 -7.61 44.20
N GLU A 753 -20.92 -6.79 45.17
CA GLU A 753 -20.03 -6.34 46.24
C GLU A 753 -19.46 -7.52 47.05
N GLU A 754 -20.29 -8.51 47.38
CA GLU A 754 -19.86 -9.73 48.09
C GLU A 754 -18.83 -10.55 47.29
N GLN A 755 -19.08 -10.74 45.99
CA GLN A 755 -18.16 -11.45 45.09
C GLN A 755 -16.83 -10.70 44.95
N THR A 756 -16.88 -9.37 44.98
CA THR A 756 -15.68 -8.52 44.92
C THR A 756 -14.84 -8.65 46.19
N ILE A 757 -15.50 -8.70 47.37
CA ILE A 757 -14.83 -8.92 48.64
C ILE A 757 -14.19 -10.31 48.69
N GLU A 758 -14.92 -11.35 48.30
CA GLU A 758 -14.41 -12.72 48.27
C GLU A 758 -13.20 -12.85 47.34
N MET A 759 -13.26 -12.24 46.15
CA MET A 759 -12.12 -12.17 45.22
C MET A 759 -10.89 -11.52 45.86
N ARG A 760 -11.06 -10.36 46.51
CA ARG A 760 -9.94 -9.65 47.17
C ARG A 760 -9.32 -10.48 48.29
N GLN A 761 -10.14 -11.13 49.11
CA GLN A 761 -9.65 -11.97 50.20
C GLN A 761 -8.87 -13.17 49.68
N LYS A 762 -9.40 -13.89 48.66
CA LYS A 762 -8.70 -15.00 47.98
C LYS A 762 -7.36 -14.54 47.40
N PHE A 763 -7.37 -13.43 46.67
CA PHE A 763 -6.18 -12.85 46.05
C PHE A 763 -5.11 -12.49 47.08
N TRP A 764 -5.46 -11.71 48.10
CA TRP A 764 -4.48 -11.23 49.08
C TRP A 764 -3.96 -12.33 50.00
N CYS A 765 -4.78 -13.31 50.37
CA CYS A 765 -4.31 -14.47 51.13
C CYS A 765 -3.30 -15.30 50.31
N ARG A 766 -3.60 -15.52 49.02
CA ARG A 766 -2.68 -16.22 48.10
C ARG A 766 -1.37 -15.45 47.94
N GLU A 767 -1.43 -14.17 47.61
CA GLU A 767 -0.23 -13.33 47.44
C GLU A 767 0.59 -13.23 48.74
N HIS A 768 -0.06 -13.21 49.91
CA HIS A 768 0.63 -13.21 51.19
C HIS A 768 1.49 -14.46 51.38
N ILE A 769 0.96 -15.64 51.03
CA ILE A 769 1.72 -16.90 51.13
C ILE A 769 2.82 -16.94 50.07
N ILE A 770 2.47 -16.72 48.80
CA ILE A 770 3.41 -16.88 47.67
C ILE A 770 4.57 -15.88 47.73
N SER A 771 4.33 -14.63 48.14
CA SER A 771 5.40 -13.63 48.22
C SER A 771 6.47 -13.93 49.28
N LYS A 772 6.14 -14.77 50.26
CA LYS A 772 6.98 -15.10 51.42
C LYS A 772 7.55 -16.51 51.36
N LEU A 773 6.90 -17.41 50.62
CA LEU A 773 7.32 -18.78 50.44
C LEU A 773 8.43 -18.85 49.38
N LYS A 774 9.59 -19.40 49.77
CA LYS A 774 10.73 -19.62 48.87
C LYS A 774 11.20 -21.07 49.01
N CYS A 775 11.60 -21.67 47.90
CA CYS A 775 12.21 -23.00 47.93
C CYS A 775 13.38 -23.03 46.94
N ASN A 776 14.55 -23.37 47.45
CA ASN A 776 15.76 -23.55 46.66
C ASN A 776 16.11 -25.03 46.62
N TRP A 777 16.61 -25.48 45.48
CA TRP A 777 16.99 -26.86 45.26
C TRP A 777 18.36 -26.98 44.61
N LYS A 778 19.03 -28.10 44.87
CA LYS A 778 20.31 -28.47 44.25
C LYS A 778 20.32 -29.95 43.91
N LEU A 779 20.98 -30.30 42.81
CA LEU A 779 21.15 -31.70 42.44
C LEU A 779 22.13 -32.40 43.41
N THR A 780 21.96 -33.71 43.57
CA THR A 780 22.81 -34.51 44.47
C THR A 780 24.13 -34.88 43.80
N THR A 781 24.10 -35.15 42.48
CA THR A 781 25.30 -35.47 41.69
C THR A 781 26.12 -34.23 41.33
N ASP A 782 25.47 -33.17 40.83
CA ASP A 782 26.12 -31.92 40.44
C ASP A 782 25.63 -30.74 41.29
N GLN A 783 26.37 -30.45 42.36
CA GLN A 783 26.03 -29.36 43.28
C GLN A 783 26.16 -27.96 42.65
N SER A 784 26.76 -27.84 41.46
CA SER A 784 26.81 -26.55 40.74
C SER A 784 25.46 -26.18 40.12
N VAL A 785 24.59 -27.18 39.88
CA VAL A 785 23.25 -26.96 39.35
C VAL A 785 22.29 -26.72 40.51
N THR A 786 21.96 -25.45 40.70
CA THR A 786 20.98 -24.99 41.68
C THR A 786 19.82 -24.30 40.98
N GLY A 787 18.63 -24.37 41.56
CA GLY A 787 17.50 -23.58 41.11
C GLY A 787 16.53 -23.22 42.22
N SER A 788 15.49 -22.48 41.86
CA SER A 788 14.41 -22.09 42.77
C SER A 788 13.07 -22.55 42.24
N VAL A 789 12.15 -22.91 43.14
CA VAL A 789 10.76 -23.23 42.79
C VAL A 789 9.94 -21.93 42.80
N ASP A 790 9.32 -21.62 41.68
CA ASP A 790 8.31 -20.56 41.61
C ASP A 790 6.92 -21.15 41.89
N PHE A 791 6.41 -20.85 43.08
CA PHE A 791 5.11 -21.32 43.54
C PHE A 791 3.94 -20.75 42.75
N ASN A 792 4.10 -19.66 41.99
CA ASN A 792 3.04 -19.15 41.12
C ASN A 792 2.62 -20.15 40.04
N LYS A 793 3.52 -21.06 39.64
CA LYS A 793 3.26 -22.08 38.60
C LYS A 793 2.37 -23.22 39.09
N PHE A 794 2.33 -23.46 40.39
CA PHE A 794 1.70 -24.64 41.00
C PHE A 794 0.52 -24.28 41.90
N ILE A 795 0.58 -23.13 42.58
CA ILE A 795 -0.44 -22.72 43.54
C ILE A 795 -1.58 -22.00 42.82
N GLU A 796 -2.70 -22.70 42.71
CA GLU A 796 -3.97 -22.18 42.17
C GLU A 796 -4.65 -21.19 43.14
N LYS A 797 -5.87 -20.76 42.80
CA LYS A 797 -6.67 -19.87 43.65
C LYS A 797 -7.08 -20.60 44.93
N PHE A 798 -6.98 -19.92 46.06
CA PHE A 798 -7.42 -20.48 47.34
C PHE A 798 -8.93 -20.63 47.36
N ASP A 799 -9.39 -21.78 47.88
CA ASP A 799 -10.80 -21.99 48.15
C ASP A 799 -11.26 -21.16 49.37
N HIS A 800 -12.58 -21.12 49.60
CA HIS A 800 -13.13 -20.36 50.72
C HIS A 800 -12.67 -20.90 52.10
N LYS A 801 -12.41 -22.20 52.20
CA LYS A 801 -12.02 -22.86 53.46
C LYS A 801 -10.58 -22.49 53.84
N MET A 802 -9.67 -22.51 52.87
CA MET A 802 -8.28 -22.07 52.99
C MET A 802 -8.21 -20.61 53.42
N VAL A 803 -8.94 -19.72 52.73
CA VAL A 803 -8.98 -18.29 53.09
C VAL A 803 -9.49 -18.09 54.51
N TYR A 804 -10.59 -18.74 54.90
CA TYR A 804 -11.12 -18.62 56.25
C TYR A 804 -10.15 -19.13 57.33
N THR A 805 -9.37 -20.16 57.01
CA THR A 805 -8.37 -20.74 57.92
C THR A 805 -7.14 -19.82 58.09
N ILE A 806 -6.68 -19.18 57.01
CA ILE A 806 -5.53 -18.26 57.03
C ILE A 806 -5.92 -16.90 57.61
N TYR A 807 -7.03 -16.35 57.12
CA TYR A 807 -7.55 -15.03 57.42
C TYR A 807 -8.94 -15.23 58.02
N PRO A 808 -9.04 -15.47 59.34
CA PRO A 808 -10.33 -15.48 60.02
C PRO A 808 -10.88 -14.07 59.93
N GLY A 809 -11.72 -13.84 58.92
CA GLY A 809 -12.29 -12.54 58.62
C GLY A 809 -13.16 -12.02 59.77
N ARG A 810 -13.93 -10.96 59.52
CA ARG A 810 -14.79 -10.40 60.56
C ARG A 810 -15.96 -11.34 60.84
N LEU A 811 -15.79 -12.23 61.83
CA LEU A 811 -16.80 -13.19 62.29
C LEU A 811 -18.14 -12.49 62.55
N PHE A 812 -19.25 -13.13 62.18
CA PHE A 812 -20.60 -12.61 62.43
C PHE A 812 -20.96 -12.74 63.92
N TYR A 813 -20.45 -13.77 64.58
CA TYR A 813 -20.63 -14.03 66.00
C TYR A 813 -19.27 -14.28 66.67
N GLY A 814 -19.06 -13.74 67.87
CA GLY A 814 -18.06 -14.28 68.79
C GLY A 814 -18.68 -15.48 69.48
N VAL A 815 -18.14 -16.68 69.27
CA VAL A 815 -18.60 -17.91 69.94
C VAL A 815 -17.58 -18.25 71.00
N GLN A 816 -18.04 -18.50 72.23
CA GLN A 816 -17.21 -19.01 73.30
C GLN A 816 -17.82 -20.31 73.83
N LEU A 817 -17.03 -21.38 73.83
CA LEU A 817 -17.39 -22.69 74.34
C LEU A 817 -16.76 -22.92 75.71
N LEU A 818 -17.58 -23.18 76.73
CA LEU A 818 -17.15 -23.41 78.11
C LEU A 818 -17.67 -24.78 78.58
N LEU A 819 -16.76 -25.63 79.07
CA LEU A 819 -17.09 -26.88 79.77
C LEU A 819 -16.85 -26.69 81.27
N ASP A 820 -17.72 -27.29 82.11
CA ASP A 820 -17.54 -27.26 83.57
C ASP A 820 -16.25 -27.99 84.01
N GLU A 821 -16.01 -29.21 83.50
CA GLU A 821 -14.81 -30.00 83.76
C GLU A 821 -14.29 -30.72 82.49
N PRO A 822 -13.01 -30.59 82.12
CA PRO A 822 -12.48 -31.20 80.90
C PRO A 822 -12.31 -32.74 80.98
N LYS A 823 -12.44 -33.32 82.19
CA LYS A 823 -12.28 -34.76 82.45
C LYS A 823 -13.42 -35.26 83.34
N VAL A 824 -14.17 -36.26 82.88
CA VAL A 824 -15.40 -36.74 83.54
C VAL A 824 -15.45 -38.27 83.49
N LYS A 825 -16.10 -38.93 84.46
CA LYS A 825 -16.33 -40.39 84.41
C LYS A 825 -17.59 -40.73 83.62
N VAL A 826 -17.66 -41.96 83.11
CA VAL A 826 -18.87 -42.47 82.45
C VAL A 826 -20.09 -42.33 83.38
N GLY A 827 -21.16 -41.70 82.87
CA GLY A 827 -22.42 -41.51 83.59
C GLY A 827 -22.54 -40.23 84.41
N GLU A 828 -21.49 -39.43 84.55
CA GLU A 828 -21.55 -38.11 85.22
C GLU A 828 -22.15 -37.04 84.28
N ILE A 829 -22.92 -36.11 84.85
CA ILE A 829 -23.57 -35.02 84.11
C ILE A 829 -22.60 -33.86 83.98
N ILE A 830 -22.43 -33.32 82.78
CA ILE A 830 -21.64 -32.12 82.51
C ILE A 830 -22.44 -31.11 81.68
N ASN A 831 -22.25 -29.81 81.92
CA ASN A 831 -22.86 -28.76 81.12
C ASN A 831 -21.85 -28.18 80.11
N LEU A 832 -22.28 -28.10 78.85
CA LEU A 832 -21.61 -27.33 77.80
C LEU A 832 -22.34 -26.01 77.64
N LYS A 833 -21.66 -24.92 78.02
CA LYS A 833 -22.15 -23.55 77.91
C LYS A 833 -21.58 -22.88 76.66
N ILE A 834 -22.46 -22.45 75.78
CA ILE A 834 -22.12 -21.79 74.51
C ILE A 834 -22.66 -20.37 74.54
N ILE A 835 -21.75 -19.39 74.52
CA ILE A 835 -22.09 -17.97 74.47
C ILE A 835 -21.86 -17.49 73.04
N THR A 836 -22.90 -16.90 72.45
CA THR A 836 -22.81 -16.31 71.10
C THR A 836 -23.10 -14.82 71.14
N GLU A 837 -22.11 -14.01 70.79
CA GLU A 837 -22.20 -12.55 70.78
C GLU A 837 -22.25 -12.03 69.34
N PRO A 838 -23.35 -11.40 68.89
CA PRO A 838 -23.42 -10.86 67.53
C PRO A 838 -22.47 -9.67 67.38
N THR A 839 -21.54 -9.79 66.44
CA THR A 839 -20.58 -8.72 66.16
C THR A 839 -21.25 -7.56 65.41
N SER A 840 -20.56 -6.41 65.38
CA SER A 840 -21.00 -5.22 64.64
C SER A 840 -21.18 -5.48 63.12
N THR A 841 -20.60 -6.54 62.57
CA THR A 841 -20.78 -6.99 61.18
C THR A 841 -22.13 -7.65 60.96
N CYS A 842 -22.54 -8.53 61.88
CA CYS A 842 -23.84 -9.20 61.87
C CYS A 842 -24.99 -8.20 61.87
N ARG A 843 -24.85 -7.13 62.67
CA ARG A 843 -25.85 -6.06 62.76
C ARG A 843 -26.02 -5.22 61.47
N ARG A 844 -25.04 -5.22 60.55
CA ARG A 844 -25.07 -4.40 59.33
C ARG A 844 -25.51 -5.16 58.08
N LYS A 845 -25.27 -6.48 58.00
CA LYS A 845 -25.37 -7.24 56.74
C LYS A 845 -26.53 -8.26 56.70
N GLN A 846 -27.24 -8.52 57.81
CA GLN A 846 -28.25 -9.58 57.85
C GLN A 846 -29.68 -9.06 57.94
N ASN A 847 -30.55 -9.55 57.05
CA ASN A 847 -31.99 -9.27 57.04
C ASN A 847 -32.80 -10.25 57.92
N SER A 848 -32.20 -11.37 58.36
CA SER A 848 -32.85 -12.34 59.24
C SER A 848 -32.82 -11.89 60.71
N THR A 849 -33.91 -12.13 61.43
CA THR A 849 -34.00 -11.86 62.88
C THR A 849 -33.48 -13.02 63.73
N VAL A 850 -33.38 -14.22 63.13
CA VAL A 850 -33.00 -15.48 63.78
C VAL A 850 -32.09 -16.28 62.84
N ASN A 851 -30.99 -16.79 63.37
CA ASN A 851 -30.12 -17.80 62.73
C ASN A 851 -30.15 -19.09 63.57
N PHE A 852 -29.55 -20.17 63.08
CA PHE A 852 -29.48 -21.44 63.81
C PHE A 852 -28.05 -21.79 64.15
N LEU A 853 -27.82 -22.23 65.39
CA LEU A 853 -26.57 -22.76 65.89
C LEU A 853 -26.66 -24.28 65.96
N ASP A 854 -25.77 -24.95 65.25
CA ASP A 854 -25.58 -26.39 65.22
C ASP A 854 -24.34 -26.79 66.02
N ILE A 855 -24.55 -27.63 67.03
CA ILE A 855 -23.47 -28.26 67.79
C ILE A 855 -23.08 -29.55 67.08
N VAL A 856 -21.81 -29.68 66.71
CA VAL A 856 -21.25 -30.87 66.06
C VAL A 856 -20.30 -31.55 67.03
N ILE A 857 -20.45 -32.87 67.18
CA ILE A 857 -19.64 -33.66 68.09
C ILE A 857 -18.77 -34.60 67.25
N PHE A 858 -17.47 -34.58 67.49
CA PHE A 858 -16.50 -35.47 66.87
C PHE A 858 -15.92 -36.43 67.90
N ASP A 859 -15.61 -37.65 67.48
CA ASP A 859 -14.65 -38.48 68.20
C ASP A 859 -13.24 -37.97 67.89
N SER A 860 -12.57 -37.40 68.89
CA SER A 860 -11.27 -36.72 68.72
C SER A 860 -10.16 -37.66 68.22
N LYS A 861 -10.26 -38.98 68.47
CA LYS A 861 -9.24 -39.95 67.99
C LYS A 861 -9.46 -40.38 66.55
N THR A 862 -10.71 -40.46 66.11
CA THR A 862 -11.04 -40.93 64.75
C THR A 862 -11.44 -39.81 63.81
N SER A 863 -11.59 -38.59 64.32
CA SER A 863 -12.11 -37.39 63.63
C SER A 863 -13.46 -37.63 62.93
N LYS A 864 -14.20 -38.67 63.34
CA LYS A 864 -15.52 -38.99 62.77
C LYS A 864 -16.59 -38.21 63.51
N ILE A 865 -17.50 -37.60 62.74
CA ILE A 865 -18.70 -36.96 63.27
C ILE A 865 -19.58 -38.03 63.91
N LEU A 866 -19.98 -37.79 65.15
CA LEU A 866 -20.97 -38.61 65.83
C LEU A 866 -22.36 -38.28 65.27
N PRO A 867 -23.15 -39.30 64.86
CA PRO A 867 -24.52 -39.07 64.43
C PRO A 867 -25.33 -38.40 65.54
N ARG A 868 -26.31 -37.57 65.15
CA ARG A 868 -27.23 -36.93 66.11
C ARG A 868 -27.89 -38.00 67.01
N SER A 869 -28.33 -39.12 66.45
CA SER A 869 -28.70 -40.30 67.22
C SER A 869 -27.49 -41.22 67.43
N ASN A 870 -26.78 -41.08 68.54
CA ASN A 870 -25.68 -41.96 68.92
C ASN A 870 -25.91 -42.62 70.29
N ARG A 871 -25.19 -43.72 70.56
CA ARG A 871 -25.24 -44.46 71.84
C ARG A 871 -24.06 -44.14 72.76
N ARG A 872 -23.23 -43.17 72.38
CA ARG A 872 -21.97 -42.83 73.08
C ARG A 872 -22.14 -41.69 74.06
N ILE A 873 -22.96 -40.71 73.71
CA ILE A 873 -23.23 -39.51 74.48
C ILE A 873 -24.73 -39.22 74.43
N LEU A 874 -25.34 -39.08 75.60
CA LEU A 874 -26.68 -38.51 75.73
C LEU A 874 -26.58 -37.01 75.97
N TYR A 875 -27.53 -36.26 75.44
CA TYR A 875 -27.61 -34.83 75.64
C TYR A 875 -29.06 -34.37 75.72
N ASN A 876 -29.32 -33.29 76.45
CA ASN A 876 -30.67 -32.80 76.72
C ASN A 876 -31.15 -31.83 75.61
N GLY A 877 -32.06 -32.30 74.74
CA GLY A 877 -32.71 -31.50 73.70
C GLY A 877 -32.11 -31.64 72.30
N SER A 878 -32.26 -30.61 71.46
CA SER A 878 -31.75 -30.59 70.09
C SER A 878 -30.34 -29.98 70.01
N LEU A 879 -29.46 -30.55 69.18
CA LEU A 879 -28.15 -29.98 68.86
C LEU A 879 -28.25 -28.72 67.99
N THR A 880 -29.40 -28.50 67.35
CA THR A 880 -29.72 -27.27 66.61
C THR A 880 -30.57 -26.36 67.49
N LYS A 881 -30.12 -25.13 67.72
CA LYS A 881 -30.78 -24.12 68.57
C LYS A 881 -30.88 -22.78 67.83
N PRO A 882 -32.02 -22.07 67.87
CA PRO A 882 -32.13 -20.74 67.27
C PRO A 882 -31.35 -19.70 68.10
N ILE A 883 -30.62 -18.82 67.42
CA ILE A 883 -29.87 -17.70 68.01
C ILE A 883 -30.33 -16.36 67.42
N SER A 884 -30.28 -15.30 68.24
CA SER A 884 -30.63 -13.95 67.79
C SER A 884 -29.50 -13.30 67.00
N THR A 885 -29.84 -12.51 65.98
CA THR A 885 -28.86 -11.70 65.22
C THR A 885 -28.50 -10.37 65.91
N THR A 886 -29.22 -10.00 66.97
CA THR A 886 -29.09 -8.68 67.63
C THR A 886 -28.68 -8.75 69.09
N LYS A 887 -29.07 -9.82 69.81
CA LYS A 887 -28.77 -10.03 71.24
C LYS A 887 -27.79 -11.18 71.44
N VAL A 888 -27.02 -11.10 72.54
CA VAL A 888 -26.21 -12.23 73.02
C VAL A 888 -27.13 -13.40 73.33
N SER A 889 -26.81 -14.59 72.83
CA SER A 889 -27.58 -15.82 73.09
C SER A 889 -26.70 -16.80 73.86
N GLU A 890 -27.19 -17.27 75.01
CA GLU A 890 -26.55 -18.28 75.84
C GLU A 890 -27.31 -19.61 75.68
N ILE A 891 -26.60 -20.67 75.31
CA ILE A 891 -27.14 -22.01 75.13
C ILE A 891 -26.40 -22.94 76.08
N ASN A 892 -27.16 -23.63 76.95
CA ASN A 892 -26.65 -24.65 77.85
C ASN A 892 -27.13 -26.02 77.37
N LEU A 893 -26.19 -26.96 77.24
CA LEU A 893 -26.45 -28.34 76.85
C LEU A 893 -25.90 -29.28 77.92
N GLU A 894 -26.79 -29.95 78.64
CA GLU A 894 -26.43 -31.01 79.58
C GLU A 894 -26.08 -32.29 78.80
N ILE A 895 -24.96 -32.90 79.15
CA ILE A 895 -24.35 -34.02 78.44
C ILE A 895 -24.03 -35.12 79.46
N ILE A 896 -24.31 -36.38 79.10
CA ILE A 896 -23.97 -37.58 79.87
C ILE A 896 -23.23 -38.55 78.94
N PRO A 897 -21.92 -38.73 79.10
CA PRO A 897 -21.18 -39.70 78.31
C PRO A 897 -21.44 -41.13 78.81
N ILE A 898 -21.84 -42.04 77.91
CA ILE A 898 -22.09 -43.46 78.20
C ILE A 898 -20.86 -44.33 77.88
N GLU A 899 -20.01 -43.88 76.96
CA GLU A 899 -18.81 -44.62 76.54
C GLU A 899 -17.54 -43.82 76.81
N LYS A 900 -16.48 -44.49 77.29
CA LYS A 900 -15.15 -43.90 77.46
C LYS A 900 -14.61 -43.45 76.11
N GLY A 901 -14.04 -42.26 76.07
CA GLY A 901 -13.62 -41.67 74.80
C GLY A 901 -13.13 -40.25 74.97
N ARG A 902 -12.64 -39.67 73.87
CA ARG A 902 -12.29 -38.27 73.80
C ARG A 902 -13.20 -37.63 72.77
N TYR A 903 -14.05 -36.73 73.21
CA TYR A 903 -15.09 -36.13 72.39
C TYR A 903 -14.81 -34.64 72.21
N GLU A 904 -14.85 -34.18 70.97
CA GLU A 904 -14.61 -32.80 70.59
C GLU A 904 -15.93 -32.14 70.19
N PHE A 905 -16.22 -30.99 70.80
CA PHE A 905 -17.40 -30.19 70.52
C PHE A 905 -17.00 -28.98 69.69
N SER A 906 -17.68 -28.78 68.56
CA SER A 906 -17.52 -27.64 67.65
C SER A 906 -18.88 -27.03 67.31
N VAL A 907 -18.87 -25.78 66.84
CA VAL A 907 -20.10 -25.02 66.58
C VAL A 907 -20.13 -24.50 65.15
N CYS A 908 -21.28 -24.64 64.52
CA CYS A 908 -21.59 -24.11 63.19
C CYS A 908 -22.84 -23.23 63.28
N ILE A 909 -22.85 -22.08 62.59
CA ILE A 909 -23.99 -21.17 62.53
C ILE A 909 -24.50 -21.10 61.10
N SER A 910 -25.80 -21.33 60.87
CA SER A 910 -26.46 -21.35 59.57
C SER A 910 -27.64 -20.38 59.50
N LYS A 911 -28.00 -19.96 58.27
CA LYS A 911 -29.19 -19.12 58.01
C LYS A 911 -30.50 -19.89 58.15
N SER A 912 -30.46 -21.21 57.97
CA SER A 912 -31.63 -22.07 57.95
C SER A 912 -31.43 -23.31 58.81
N ASN A 913 -32.54 -23.89 59.28
CA ASN A 913 -32.55 -25.08 60.14
C ASN A 913 -32.03 -26.36 59.42
N ASN A 914 -31.88 -26.33 58.09
CA ASN A 914 -31.51 -27.49 57.27
C ASN A 914 -30.00 -27.56 56.97
N GLN A 915 -29.15 -26.87 57.73
CA GLN A 915 -27.70 -26.74 57.50
C GLN A 915 -27.30 -26.05 56.17
N ASP A 916 -28.28 -25.71 55.33
CA ASP A 916 -28.07 -24.91 54.12
C ASP A 916 -27.79 -23.44 54.46
N GLY A 917 -26.71 -22.92 53.89
CA GLY A 917 -26.26 -21.54 54.08
C GLY A 917 -25.52 -21.31 55.40
N ILE A 918 -24.45 -22.07 55.62
CA ILE A 918 -23.50 -21.86 56.74
C ILE A 918 -22.94 -20.43 56.66
N ILE A 919 -23.10 -19.69 57.75
CA ILE A 919 -22.66 -18.30 57.93
C ILE A 919 -21.25 -18.28 58.55
N GLN A 920 -21.01 -19.15 59.52
CA GLN A 920 -19.77 -19.21 60.29
C GLN A 920 -19.59 -20.63 60.81
N PHE A 921 -18.40 -21.20 60.60
CA PHE A 921 -17.97 -22.43 61.27
C PHE A 921 -16.84 -22.05 62.20
N ASP A 922 -17.03 -22.18 63.51
CA ASP A 922 -16.01 -21.73 64.44
C ASP A 922 -14.88 -22.74 64.56
N SER A 923 -13.65 -22.24 64.61
CA SER A 923 -12.46 -23.04 64.88
C SER A 923 -12.27 -23.31 66.38
N GLU A 924 -13.00 -22.60 67.25
CA GLU A 924 -13.04 -22.94 68.67
C GLU A 924 -13.70 -24.29 68.91
N ASN A 925 -12.95 -25.17 69.57
CA ASN A 925 -13.40 -26.48 70.00
C ASN A 925 -13.08 -26.68 71.49
N VAL A 926 -13.86 -27.55 72.12
CA VAL A 926 -13.57 -28.02 73.48
C VAL A 926 -13.57 -29.54 73.49
N ILE A 927 -12.57 -30.11 74.16
CA ILE A 927 -12.36 -31.55 74.23
C ILE A 927 -12.75 -32.06 75.61
N LEU A 928 -13.73 -32.95 75.65
CA LEU A 928 -14.11 -33.72 76.83
C LEU A 928 -13.39 -35.08 76.83
N SER A 929 -12.64 -35.35 77.88
CA SER A 929 -11.99 -36.66 78.06
C SER A 929 -12.77 -37.50 79.09
N VAL A 930 -13.39 -38.58 78.63
CA VAL A 930 -14.22 -39.47 79.46
C VAL A 930 -13.40 -40.68 79.90
N ILE A 931 -13.24 -40.84 81.21
CA ILE A 931 -12.35 -41.83 81.85
C ILE A 931 -13.10 -43.07 82.32
#